data_AF-A0A0J5Q4I3-F1
#
_entry.id   AF-A0A0J5Q4I3-F1
#
_cell.length_a   1.000
_cell.length_b   1.000
_cell.length_c   1.000
_cell.angle_alpha   90.00
_cell.angle_beta   90.00
_cell.angle_gamma   90.00
#
_symmetry.space_group_name_H-M   'P 1'
#
loop_
_entity.id
_entity.type
_entity.pdbx_description
1 polymer ?
#
loop_
_entity_poly.entity_id
_entity_poly.type
_entity_poly.pdbx_seq_one_letter_code
_entity_poly.pdbx_strand_id
1 'polypeptide(L)'
;MASVESSESELLGPILSGLLGTDVGLSVLDWNAMAGANIDLLGLLGENGQDVTVSDPGQIANVDLTLLDLVQASAAVAEADGDTALVNALNALSVPIAELNQTINLADLITIGLPQGSLATLELNALDLIGGAIQLYNYENVVTTTQPIALNNAILEQFGIGGAEILLQVVEPPHFECGGAGTQFHTSTVRAKLSVDLADIELDTAVLDGALGALVGGLIATDVTLGDVDLYFEFGRVDGTILSADPATKTASVILAPSAIDLFLGGIDDAIFFNRDRPIAQSDVDFATVAELDVSLFGGLVQESAGVRVKSFAQSAPQTSETLFFSPPYPQRQAIGDGASSFSDLIGTLAENLDVEVEDSLGNLVGPLIDTTIEPLVGDLVGGLLVDAISPILDLTVDPLLGFFGVGIGEAEASISGVTSICTDYADCPVSGPAPDGTATANYGSPYHLIYETLFMGSAVPDTESAPQTNATATGDDESGIDDEDGVVLPPLPVGTTQTVEISVSETGGEAGYLQAWIDWNGDGTFGAGEQIANDVTSNGAGVISLSVVVPPNARPGASFARFRWSTQADLDPIEIAPDGEVEDHAVALSGTPRPRLSGQVIADTGAGNGSAHDGALNGGEAGLATVSVRIETPEGQTIAVTMTDDLGNWSVDLPPGFEGPAIARVVVPDGMLAISESTSGSPAIVPSPPNDGAILLDLASDSIVSNLALGLIPVPRLSEDSVTYTQSGQIAVLLHDYVAGSKGSVTFSVEDLSLPSEGAASVALFHDEDCDGTLGAVISAPFAVETGDRICILSRVATGSGLPDGAAVTYRLTATTAFDDVSATVQADNTDRVIIGSGGGIIVEKTVENLTRMTGETHSNSGGPADILLYRIRIVNTGIEPVRGVQIHDHTPPYTSLDGGITQTLTIGSGTECTLALPDTATVGYVGGIRWECTGEVLPGSTATFEFRTRIDE
;
A
#
# COMPACT_ATOMS: atom_id res chain seq x y z
N MET A 1 17.45 32.99 15.52
CA MET A 1 17.74 34.42 15.86
C MET A 1 17.45 35.32 14.66
N ALA A 2 17.11 36.62 14.80
CA ALA A 2 16.75 37.48 13.65
C ALA A 2 17.94 38.21 12.98
N SER A 3 18.99 38.49 13.74
CA SER A 3 20.26 39.04 13.25
C SER A 3 21.33 38.78 14.30
N VAL A 4 22.59 38.73 13.87
CA VAL A 4 23.76 38.55 14.75
C VAL A 4 24.59 39.83 14.71
N GLU A 5 24.84 40.43 15.87
CA GLU A 5 25.69 41.60 16.02
C GLU A 5 27.18 41.25 15.90
N SER A 6 28.03 42.25 15.69
CA SER A 6 29.47 42.02 15.54
C SER A 6 30.13 41.41 16.79
N SER A 7 29.70 41.82 17.98
CA SER A 7 30.17 41.28 19.25
C SER A 7 29.71 39.84 19.49
N GLU A 8 28.50 39.49 19.05
CA GLU A 8 27.97 38.12 19.16
C GLU A 8 28.71 37.18 18.20
N SER A 9 28.95 37.63 16.97
CA SER A 9 29.70 36.86 15.96
C SER A 9 31.13 36.50 16.39
N GLU A 10 31.79 37.35 17.18
CA GLU A 10 33.13 37.08 17.72
C GLU A 10 33.11 35.92 18.73
N LEU A 11 31.97 35.67 19.38
CA LEU A 11 31.81 34.65 20.39
C LEU A 11 31.19 33.35 19.85
N LEU A 12 30.30 33.44 18.85
CA LEU A 12 29.65 32.27 18.24
C LEU A 12 30.67 31.33 17.55
N GLY A 13 31.63 31.86 16.79
CA GLY A 13 32.64 31.04 16.10
C GLY A 13 33.39 30.10 17.06
N PRO A 14 34.00 30.60 18.14
CA PRO A 14 34.63 29.78 19.17
C PRO A 14 33.68 28.78 19.85
N ILE A 15 32.40 29.12 20.09
CA ILE A 15 31.41 28.20 20.65
C ILE A 15 31.18 27.01 19.73
N LEU A 16 30.84 27.27 18.46
CA LEU A 16 30.64 26.20 17.50
C LEU A 16 31.90 25.37 17.34
N SER A 17 33.07 26.01 17.39
CA SER A 17 34.35 25.32 17.33
C SER A 17 34.53 24.34 18.48
N GLY A 18 34.16 24.75 19.69
CA GLY A 18 34.18 23.91 20.88
C GLY A 18 33.17 22.76 20.84
N LEU A 19 31.93 23.02 20.38
CA LEU A 19 30.88 22.01 20.28
C LEU A 19 31.17 20.93 19.24
N LEU A 20 31.92 21.29 18.18
CA LEU A 20 32.27 20.39 17.09
C LEU A 20 33.67 19.79 17.21
N GLY A 21 34.58 20.43 17.96
CA GLY A 21 35.99 20.05 18.05
C GLY A 21 36.83 20.42 16.83
N THR A 22 36.40 21.41 16.04
CA THR A 22 37.05 21.89 14.79
C THR A 22 36.94 23.41 14.68
N ASP A 23 37.86 24.09 13.99
CA ASP A 23 37.88 25.56 13.94
C ASP A 23 36.83 26.13 12.97
N VAL A 24 35.76 26.73 13.50
CA VAL A 24 34.69 27.40 12.73
C VAL A 24 34.92 28.92 12.67
N GLY A 25 35.13 29.44 11.47
CA GLY A 25 35.42 30.86 11.22
C GLY A 25 34.39 31.54 10.32
N LEU A 26 33.19 31.79 10.83
CA LEU A 26 32.11 32.49 10.11
C LEU A 26 32.14 33.99 10.39
N SER A 27 31.88 34.80 9.36
CA SER A 27 31.77 36.25 9.50
C SER A 27 30.38 36.67 9.97
N VAL A 28 30.27 37.90 10.46
CA VAL A 28 28.97 38.54 10.80
C VAL A 28 27.99 38.49 9.62
N LEU A 29 28.49 38.59 8.38
CA LEU A 29 27.66 38.53 7.19
C LEU A 29 27.12 37.11 6.95
N ASP A 30 27.93 36.08 7.21
CA ASP A 30 27.52 34.69 7.09
C ASP A 30 26.45 34.33 8.13
N TRP A 31 26.65 34.78 9.37
CA TRP A 31 25.67 34.62 10.45
C TRP A 31 24.34 35.27 10.13
N ASN A 32 24.35 36.51 9.64
CA ASN A 32 23.14 37.23 9.27
C ASN A 32 22.46 36.62 8.04
N ALA A 33 23.21 36.01 7.12
CA ALA A 33 22.64 35.26 6.01
C ALA A 33 21.87 34.03 6.49
N MET A 34 22.41 33.25 7.43
CA MET A 34 21.71 32.10 8.02
C MET A 34 20.53 32.52 8.91
N ALA A 35 20.68 33.59 9.69
CA ALA A 35 19.62 34.10 10.57
C ALA A 35 18.40 34.62 9.78
N GLY A 36 18.64 35.20 8.60
CA GLY A 36 17.61 35.84 7.79
C GLY A 36 16.94 34.95 6.74
N ALA A 37 17.33 33.69 6.63
CA ALA A 37 16.89 32.81 5.55
C ALA A 37 16.22 31.53 6.08
N ASN A 38 15.37 30.95 5.23
CA ASN A 38 14.67 29.70 5.49
C ASN A 38 15.12 28.63 4.49
N ILE A 39 15.00 27.37 4.87
CA ILE A 39 15.25 26.19 4.05
C ILE A 39 13.95 25.40 3.95
N ASP A 40 13.53 25.09 2.72
CA ASP A 40 12.43 24.17 2.45
C ASP A 40 12.80 22.72 2.83
N LEU A 41 11.95 22.10 3.64
CA LEU A 41 12.22 20.78 4.21
C LEU A 41 12.04 19.65 3.18
N LEU A 42 11.12 19.80 2.22
CA LEU A 42 10.94 18.83 1.15
C LEU A 42 12.17 18.76 0.24
N GLY A 43 12.66 19.93 -0.19
CA GLY A 43 13.88 20.08 -0.97
C GLY A 43 15.10 19.53 -0.24
N LEU A 44 15.20 19.77 1.07
CA LEU A 44 16.28 19.25 1.91
C LEU A 44 16.33 17.71 1.92
N LEU A 45 15.17 17.06 2.00
CA LEU A 45 15.08 15.59 1.94
C LEU A 45 15.37 15.07 0.52
N GLY A 46 14.95 15.81 -0.50
CA GLY A 46 15.20 15.48 -1.92
C GLY A 46 16.67 15.44 -2.28
N GLU A 47 17.44 16.44 -1.83
CA GLU A 47 18.88 16.54 -2.09
C GLU A 47 19.70 15.46 -1.35
N ASN A 48 19.17 14.87 -0.27
CA ASN A 48 19.80 13.78 0.49
C ASN A 48 19.49 12.38 -0.04
N GLY A 49 18.96 12.26 -1.27
CA GLY A 49 18.82 10.98 -1.97
C GLY A 49 17.69 10.07 -1.43
N GLN A 50 16.73 10.64 -0.70
CA GLN A 50 15.46 9.97 -0.46
C GLN A 50 14.63 10.02 -1.75
N ASP A 51 13.88 8.95 -2.08
CA ASP A 51 12.89 8.99 -3.16
C ASP A 51 11.70 9.83 -2.68
N VAL A 52 11.80 11.15 -2.78
CA VAL A 52 10.83 12.11 -2.23
C VAL A 52 9.68 12.39 -3.21
N THR A 53 9.18 11.34 -3.86
CA THR A 53 8.02 11.45 -4.77
C THR A 53 6.69 11.65 -4.03
N VAL A 54 6.66 11.41 -2.73
CA VAL A 54 5.48 11.58 -1.87
C VAL A 54 5.91 12.50 -0.73
N SER A 55 5.31 13.67 -0.56
CA SER A 55 5.60 14.65 0.51
C SER A 55 5.09 14.17 1.88
N ASP A 56 5.48 12.94 2.27
CA ASP A 56 5.05 12.24 3.47
C ASP A 56 5.95 12.59 4.67
N PRO A 57 5.41 13.16 5.76
CA PRO A 57 6.12 13.39 7.02
C PRO A 57 6.85 12.15 7.58
N GLY A 58 6.40 10.94 7.23
CA GLY A 58 7.09 9.69 7.55
C GLY A 58 8.51 9.57 6.97
N GLN A 59 8.87 10.37 5.97
CA GLN A 59 10.21 10.37 5.34
C GLN A 59 11.31 10.93 6.24
N ILE A 60 10.97 11.70 7.28
CA ILE A 60 11.96 12.18 8.26
C ILE A 60 12.34 11.05 9.24
N ALA A 61 11.52 10.00 9.34
CA ALA A 61 11.73 8.92 10.30
C ALA A 61 12.99 8.10 9.95
N ASN A 62 14.03 8.28 10.75
CA ASN A 62 15.32 7.58 10.70
C ASN A 62 16.26 7.97 9.54
N VAL A 63 16.29 9.26 9.17
CA VAL A 63 17.32 9.75 8.25
C VAL A 63 18.62 9.98 9.02
N ASP A 64 19.56 9.04 8.89
CA ASP A 64 20.93 9.19 9.37
C ASP A 64 21.74 9.97 8.33
N LEU A 65 22.28 11.12 8.73
CA LEU A 65 23.05 12.01 7.85
C LEU A 65 24.24 12.62 8.59
N THR A 66 25.32 12.93 7.89
CA THR A 66 26.42 13.71 8.49
C THR A 66 26.07 15.20 8.53
N LEU A 67 26.72 15.96 9.40
CA LEU A 67 26.56 17.43 9.40
C LEU A 67 26.95 18.04 8.04
N LEU A 68 27.92 17.45 7.35
CA LEU A 68 28.32 17.89 6.02
C LEU A 68 27.19 17.68 4.99
N ASP A 69 26.53 16.51 5.02
CA ASP A 69 25.41 16.20 4.14
C ASP A 69 24.26 17.21 4.36
N LEU A 70 23.91 17.50 5.62
CA LEU A 70 22.88 18.48 5.96
C LEU A 70 23.18 19.88 5.39
N VAL A 71 24.42 20.34 5.58
CA VAL A 71 24.86 21.68 5.16
C VAL A 71 24.93 21.76 3.63
N GLN A 72 25.38 20.71 2.95
CA GLN A 72 25.43 20.66 1.49
C GLN A 72 24.03 20.61 0.87
N ALA A 73 23.12 19.80 1.42
CA ALA A 73 21.74 19.76 0.98
C ALA A 73 21.04 21.10 1.21
N SER A 74 21.25 21.74 2.37
CA SER A 74 20.72 23.09 2.64
C SER A 74 21.26 24.13 1.66
N ALA A 75 22.54 24.01 1.26
CA ALA A 75 23.14 24.91 0.28
C ALA A 75 22.56 24.70 -1.13
N ALA A 76 22.25 23.46 -1.51
CA ALA A 76 21.60 23.15 -2.77
C ALA A 76 20.16 23.70 -2.84
N VAL A 77 19.39 23.56 -1.76
CA VAL A 77 18.05 24.18 -1.64
C VAL A 77 18.14 25.70 -1.75
N ALA A 78 19.07 26.33 -1.01
CA ALA A 78 19.30 27.77 -1.09
C ALA A 78 19.73 28.24 -2.50
N GLU A 79 20.49 27.42 -3.23
CA GLU A 79 20.86 27.70 -4.62
C GLU A 79 19.64 27.64 -5.56
N ALA A 80 18.73 26.68 -5.35
CA ALA A 80 17.47 26.58 -6.10
C ALA A 80 16.58 27.81 -5.87
N ASP A 81 16.55 28.34 -4.65
CA ASP A 81 15.81 29.56 -4.28
C ASP A 81 16.51 30.86 -4.69
N GLY A 82 17.74 30.78 -5.17
CA GLY A 82 18.55 31.93 -5.59
C GLY A 82 19.14 32.74 -4.43
N ASP A 83 19.17 32.20 -3.21
CA ASP A 83 19.79 32.85 -2.04
C ASP A 83 21.31 32.66 -2.02
N THR A 84 21.97 33.46 -2.84
CA THR A 84 23.45 33.46 -2.92
C THR A 84 24.14 33.84 -1.60
N ALA A 85 23.47 34.55 -0.68
CA ALA A 85 24.06 34.93 0.59
C ALA A 85 24.12 33.70 1.52
N LEU A 86 23.01 32.95 1.61
CA LEU A 86 22.94 31.73 2.38
C LEU A 86 23.89 30.65 1.83
N VAL A 87 23.96 30.48 0.51
CA VAL A 87 24.90 29.54 -0.14
C VAL A 87 26.35 29.82 0.26
N ASN A 88 26.77 31.09 0.31
CA ASN A 88 28.13 31.44 0.71
C ASN A 88 28.39 31.12 2.18
N ALA A 89 27.42 31.39 3.06
CA ALA A 89 27.52 31.10 4.49
C ALA A 89 27.65 29.59 4.76
N LEU A 90 26.79 28.77 4.13
CA LEU A 90 26.80 27.31 4.28
C LEU A 90 28.07 26.67 3.70
N ASN A 91 28.59 27.20 2.58
CA ASN A 91 29.87 26.76 2.03
C ASN A 91 31.06 27.11 2.95
N ALA A 92 31.03 28.26 3.62
CA ALA A 92 32.04 28.62 4.60
C ALA A 92 32.02 27.67 5.81
N LEU A 93 30.84 27.16 6.20
CA LEU A 93 30.68 26.17 7.26
C LEU A 93 31.05 24.74 6.81
N SER A 94 30.89 24.40 5.53
CA SER A 94 31.20 23.07 5.00
C SER A 94 32.67 22.68 5.15
N VAL A 95 33.58 23.65 5.05
CA VAL A 95 35.03 23.42 5.14
C VAL A 95 35.47 22.88 6.51
N PRO A 96 35.13 23.53 7.64
CA PRO A 96 35.56 23.06 8.95
C PRO A 96 34.91 21.75 9.41
N ILE A 97 33.72 21.43 8.91
CA ILE A 97 32.99 20.20 9.29
C ILE A 97 33.29 19.00 8.38
N ALA A 98 34.09 19.18 7.32
CA ALA A 98 34.30 18.14 6.31
C ALA A 98 34.93 16.83 6.84
N GLU A 99 35.64 16.89 7.97
CA GLU A 99 36.26 15.71 8.60
C GLU A 99 35.37 15.04 9.67
N LEU A 100 34.20 15.62 9.99
CA LEU A 100 33.22 15.07 10.92
C LEU A 100 32.38 14.01 10.20
N ASN A 101 32.72 12.74 10.42
CA ASN A 101 32.13 11.61 9.69
C ASN A 101 30.99 10.92 10.45
N GLN A 102 30.71 11.35 11.67
CA GLN A 102 29.64 10.79 12.46
C GLN A 102 28.29 11.34 12.03
N THR A 103 27.25 10.52 12.18
CA THR A 103 25.88 10.85 11.79
C THR A 103 25.09 11.46 12.94
N ILE A 104 24.01 12.14 12.58
CA ILE A 104 22.88 12.52 13.44
C ILE A 104 21.59 11.97 12.83
N ASN A 105 20.58 11.74 13.66
CA ASN A 105 19.26 11.36 13.18
C ASN A 105 18.32 12.58 13.12
N LEU A 106 17.81 12.91 11.94
CA LEU A 106 16.96 14.11 11.79
C LEU A 106 15.65 14.03 12.59
N ALA A 107 15.13 12.81 12.85
CA ALA A 107 13.92 12.62 13.65
C ALA A 107 14.12 12.96 15.15
N ASP A 108 15.37 12.92 15.63
CA ASP A 108 15.70 13.35 17.00
C ASP A 108 15.75 14.89 17.12
N LEU A 109 15.76 15.61 15.98
CA LEU A 109 15.70 17.06 15.93
C LEU A 109 14.32 17.59 15.52
N ILE A 110 13.61 16.91 14.61
CA ILE A 110 12.37 17.39 13.98
C ILE A 110 11.28 16.32 14.00
N THR A 111 10.11 16.66 14.56
CA THR A 111 8.89 15.85 14.45
C THR A 111 7.80 16.63 13.70
N ILE A 112 7.13 15.95 12.77
CA ILE A 112 6.02 16.53 11.99
C ILE A 112 4.76 15.70 12.22
N GLY A 113 3.77 16.33 12.86
CA GLY A 113 2.45 15.78 13.14
C GLY A 113 1.40 16.22 12.13
N LEU A 114 1.75 16.30 10.84
CA LEU A 114 0.86 16.75 9.76
C LEU A 114 0.53 15.58 8.79
N PRO A 115 -0.54 15.65 7.98
CA PRO A 115 -0.85 14.68 6.93
C PRO A 115 0.18 14.69 5.79
N GLN A 116 0.13 13.66 4.93
CA GLN A 116 0.86 13.63 3.66
C GLN A 116 0.56 14.89 2.85
N GLY A 117 1.54 15.41 2.10
CA GLY A 117 1.44 16.70 1.40
C GLY A 117 2.15 17.85 2.11
N SER A 118 2.21 17.81 3.44
CA SER A 118 2.55 18.98 4.24
C SER A 118 4.03 19.41 4.12
N LEU A 119 4.93 18.49 3.77
CA LEU A 119 6.36 18.78 3.66
C LEU A 119 6.69 19.89 2.67
N ALA A 120 5.89 20.05 1.60
CA ALA A 120 6.11 21.04 0.53
C ALA A 120 5.93 22.50 0.96
N THR A 121 5.41 22.72 2.17
CA THR A 121 5.10 24.06 2.69
C THR A 121 5.87 24.38 3.97
N LEU A 122 6.76 23.47 4.39
CA LEU A 122 7.50 23.59 5.64
C LEU A 122 8.86 24.23 5.41
N GLU A 123 8.95 25.47 5.86
CA GLU A 123 10.19 26.24 5.91
C GLU A 123 10.76 26.26 7.33
N LEU A 124 12.05 25.96 7.45
CA LEU A 124 12.81 26.07 8.71
C LEU A 124 13.85 27.17 8.60
N ASN A 125 14.02 27.98 9.66
CA ASN A 125 15.09 28.97 9.70
C ASN A 125 16.45 28.27 9.59
N ALA A 126 17.33 28.76 8.71
CA ALA A 126 18.60 28.09 8.42
C ALA A 126 19.54 28.08 9.64
N LEU A 127 19.60 29.17 10.41
CA LEU A 127 20.41 29.23 11.63
C LEU A 127 19.88 28.26 12.71
N ASP A 128 18.57 28.19 12.89
CA ASP A 128 17.96 27.32 13.90
C ASP A 128 18.12 25.83 13.51
N LEU A 129 17.96 25.48 12.22
CA LEU A 129 18.21 24.14 11.69
C LEU A 129 19.67 23.69 11.89
N ILE A 130 20.63 24.51 11.43
CA ILE A 130 22.06 24.18 11.54
C ILE A 130 22.53 24.23 13.00
N GLY A 131 22.09 25.20 13.78
CA GLY A 131 22.41 25.32 15.21
C GLY A 131 21.87 24.14 16.01
N GLY A 132 20.63 23.71 15.74
CA GLY A 132 20.03 22.53 16.35
C GLY A 132 20.75 21.23 15.98
N ALA A 133 21.12 21.07 14.70
CA ALA A 133 21.88 19.92 14.23
C ALA A 133 23.25 19.80 14.90
N ILE A 134 23.94 20.92 15.12
CA ILE A 134 25.24 20.95 15.81
C ILE A 134 25.10 20.58 17.29
N GLN A 135 24.02 21.03 17.94
CA GLN A 135 23.72 20.65 19.32
C GLN A 135 23.40 19.14 19.43
N LEU A 136 22.61 18.61 18.50
CA LEU A 136 22.32 17.17 18.41
C LEU A 136 23.60 16.37 18.16
N TYR A 137 24.45 16.81 17.24
CA TYR A 137 25.75 16.18 16.98
C TYR A 137 26.62 16.14 18.23
N ASN A 138 26.69 17.24 19.00
CA ASN A 138 27.43 17.30 20.26
C ASN A 138 26.92 16.28 21.28
N TYR A 139 25.60 16.14 21.37
CA TYR A 139 24.92 15.20 22.25
C TYR A 139 25.20 13.74 21.84
N GLU A 140 24.82 13.33 20.62
CA GLU A 140 24.91 11.95 20.14
C GLU A 140 26.37 11.44 20.07
N ASN A 141 27.30 12.30 19.66
CA ASN A 141 28.69 11.91 19.43
C ASN A 141 29.60 12.10 20.65
N VAL A 142 29.03 12.49 21.78
CA VAL A 142 29.75 12.69 23.05
C VAL A 142 30.96 13.60 22.89
N VAL A 143 30.82 14.62 22.04
CA VAL A 143 31.84 15.66 21.90
C VAL A 143 31.71 16.55 23.13
N THR A 144 32.71 16.56 23.98
CA THR A 144 32.79 17.52 25.08
C THR A 144 33.81 18.59 24.72
N THR A 145 33.54 19.85 25.07
CA THR A 145 34.58 20.88 25.03
C THR A 145 35.66 20.44 26.02
N THR A 146 36.74 19.82 25.55
CA THR A 146 37.89 19.45 26.38
C THR A 146 38.93 20.55 26.43
N GLN A 147 38.75 21.59 25.61
CA GLN A 147 39.50 22.84 25.66
C GLN A 147 38.54 23.98 25.96
N PRO A 148 38.90 24.88 26.90
CA PRO A 148 38.11 26.05 27.20
C PRO A 148 38.06 27.01 26.02
N ILE A 149 36.89 27.61 25.82
CA ILE A 149 36.66 28.68 24.85
C ILE A 149 37.01 30.00 25.52
N ALA A 150 38.02 30.70 25.01
CA ALA A 150 38.38 32.01 25.52
C ALA A 150 37.31 33.05 25.16
N LEU A 151 36.80 33.77 26.16
CA LEU A 151 35.81 34.85 26.03
C LEU A 151 36.46 36.24 26.08
N ASN A 152 37.78 36.31 25.83
CA ASN A 152 38.56 37.53 25.96
C ASN A 152 38.04 38.63 25.02
N ASN A 153 37.47 39.68 25.60
CA ASN A 153 36.99 40.84 24.86
C ASN A 153 37.44 42.14 25.55
N ALA A 154 37.35 43.25 24.82
CA ALA A 154 37.73 44.57 25.34
C ALA A 154 36.82 45.09 26.48
N ILE A 155 35.74 44.36 26.81
CA ILE A 155 34.81 44.69 27.90
C ILE A 155 35.36 44.13 29.21
N LEU A 156 35.91 42.91 29.23
CA LEU A 156 36.53 42.30 30.42
C LEU A 156 37.71 43.13 30.96
N GLU A 157 38.56 43.66 30.07
CA GLU A 157 39.67 44.55 30.45
C GLU A 157 39.20 45.85 31.14
N GLN A 158 37.98 46.33 30.85
CA GLN A 158 37.43 47.54 31.49
C GLN A 158 37.02 47.32 32.95
N PHE A 159 36.78 46.08 33.34
CA PHE A 159 36.46 45.66 34.71
C PHE A 159 37.66 45.11 35.48
N GLY A 160 38.87 45.13 34.89
CA GLY A 160 40.09 44.65 35.53
C GLY A 160 40.23 43.12 35.56
N ILE A 161 39.51 42.41 34.69
CA ILE A 161 39.54 40.95 34.58
C ILE A 161 40.65 40.56 33.59
N GLY A 162 41.55 39.66 34.00
CA GLY A 162 42.70 39.23 33.20
C GLY A 162 42.32 38.36 31.99
N GLY A 163 41.15 37.71 32.06
CA GLY A 163 40.55 36.90 31.01
C GLY A 163 39.39 36.06 31.53
N ALA A 164 38.64 35.43 30.61
CA ALA A 164 37.61 34.45 30.97
C ALA A 164 37.57 33.31 29.96
N GLU A 165 37.25 32.12 30.46
CA GLU A 165 37.24 30.87 29.70
C GLU A 165 35.95 30.09 30.00
N ILE A 166 35.31 29.51 28.98
CA ILE A 166 34.07 28.73 29.15
C ILE A 166 34.18 27.33 28.54
N LEU A 167 33.69 26.33 29.27
CA LEU A 167 33.44 24.98 28.77
C LEU A 167 31.93 24.78 28.66
N LEU A 168 31.48 24.09 27.62
CA LEU A 168 30.07 23.88 27.31
C LEU A 168 29.78 22.40 27.03
N GLN A 169 28.63 21.93 27.49
CA GLN A 169 28.13 20.60 27.17
C GLN A 169 26.63 20.64 26.93
N VAL A 170 26.18 20.17 25.76
CA VAL A 170 24.76 19.90 25.52
C VAL A 170 24.40 18.64 26.30
N VAL A 171 23.42 18.74 27.20
CA VAL A 171 22.89 17.64 28.02
C VAL A 171 21.67 17.03 27.36
N GLU A 172 20.85 17.86 26.71
CA GLU A 172 19.70 17.45 25.91
C GLU A 172 19.60 18.39 24.70
N PRO A 173 19.44 17.89 23.46
CA PRO A 173 19.32 18.72 22.26
C PRO A 173 17.95 19.44 22.20
N PRO A 174 17.80 20.46 21.34
CA PRO A 174 16.49 21.06 21.08
C PRO A 174 15.63 20.10 20.25
N HIS A 175 14.31 20.28 20.30
CA HIS A 175 13.36 19.51 19.50
C HIS A 175 12.34 20.44 18.83
N PHE A 176 12.31 20.39 17.50
CA PHE A 176 11.41 21.18 16.66
C PHE A 176 10.18 20.37 16.31
N GLU A 177 8.99 20.88 16.65
CA GLU A 177 7.74 20.25 16.27
C GLU A 177 6.89 21.14 15.35
N CYS A 178 6.39 20.55 14.27
CA CYS A 178 5.30 21.13 13.49
C CYS A 178 4.02 20.32 13.72
N GLY A 179 2.97 20.98 14.20
CA GLY A 179 1.69 20.33 14.49
C GLY A 179 0.61 21.30 14.95
N GLY A 180 -0.58 20.78 15.19
CA GLY A 180 -1.74 21.55 15.63
C GLY A 180 -1.72 21.90 17.12
N ALA A 181 -2.88 22.32 17.64
CA ALA A 181 -3.04 22.54 19.07
C ALA A 181 -2.74 21.26 19.89
N GLY A 182 -1.93 21.38 20.94
CA GLY A 182 -1.47 20.30 21.81
C GLY A 182 -0.04 19.84 21.53
N THR A 183 0.54 20.20 20.38
CA THR A 183 1.96 19.95 20.03
C THR A 183 2.90 20.58 21.05
N GLN A 184 3.93 19.84 21.48
CA GLN A 184 4.87 20.24 22.54
C GLN A 184 6.28 20.29 21.98
N PHE A 185 7.05 21.32 22.29
CA PHE A 185 8.42 21.45 21.78
C PHE A 185 9.33 21.96 22.89
N HIS A 186 10.65 21.87 22.69
CA HIS A 186 11.58 22.37 23.69
C HIS A 186 12.93 22.82 23.13
N THR A 187 13.58 23.70 23.89
CA THR A 187 14.97 24.11 23.65
C THR A 187 15.95 23.07 24.22
N SER A 188 17.24 23.31 24.06
CA SER A 188 18.27 22.46 24.66
C SER A 188 18.43 22.70 26.17
N THR A 189 18.98 21.68 26.85
CA THR A 189 19.56 21.81 28.20
C THR A 189 21.08 21.86 28.04
N VAL A 190 21.72 22.88 28.60
CA VAL A 190 23.17 23.12 28.44
C VAL A 190 23.83 23.29 29.79
N ARG A 191 25.02 22.69 29.96
CA ARG A 191 25.91 22.95 31.09
C ARG A 191 27.07 23.82 30.66
N ALA A 192 27.43 24.76 31.53
CA ALA A 192 28.62 25.57 31.36
C ALA A 192 29.50 25.56 32.60
N LYS A 193 30.82 25.65 32.38
CA LYS A 193 31.80 26.04 33.40
C LYS A 193 32.47 27.31 32.92
N LEU A 194 32.32 28.42 33.63
CA LEU A 194 33.01 29.68 33.39
C LEU A 194 34.13 29.86 34.41
N SER A 195 35.36 29.98 33.93
CA SER A 195 36.54 30.32 34.73
C SER A 195 36.92 31.78 34.46
N VAL A 196 37.00 32.60 35.51
CA VAL A 196 37.30 34.03 35.41
C VAL A 196 38.59 34.34 36.14
N ASP A 197 39.55 34.97 35.47
CA ASP A 197 40.83 35.41 36.05
C ASP A 197 40.65 36.79 36.71
N LEU A 198 40.67 36.80 38.04
CA LEU A 198 40.52 38.01 38.85
C LEU A 198 41.85 38.52 39.43
N ALA A 199 43.00 37.99 39.00
CA ALA A 199 44.29 38.29 39.62
C ALA A 199 44.73 39.76 39.54
N ASP A 200 44.19 40.51 38.58
CA ASP A 200 44.47 41.94 38.39
C ASP A 200 43.54 42.86 39.22
N ILE A 201 42.59 42.31 39.97
CA ILE A 201 41.68 43.07 40.84
C ILE A 201 42.27 43.22 42.25
N GLU A 202 42.41 44.46 42.72
CA GLU A 202 42.83 44.76 44.08
C GLU A 202 41.62 44.90 45.03
N LEU A 203 41.65 44.21 46.18
CA LEU A 203 40.62 44.32 47.23
C LEU A 203 41.02 45.31 48.33
N ASP A 204 40.07 46.11 48.81
CA ASP A 204 40.29 47.01 49.96
C ASP A 204 40.23 46.24 51.29
N THR A 205 41.39 45.85 51.80
CA THR A 205 41.53 45.10 53.05
C THR A 205 41.58 45.99 54.31
N ALA A 206 41.36 47.30 54.21
CA ALA A 206 41.50 48.23 55.34
C ALA A 206 40.57 47.90 56.53
N VAL A 207 39.41 47.29 56.26
CA VAL A 207 38.48 46.82 57.30
C VAL A 207 39.05 45.63 58.06
N LEU A 208 39.69 44.69 57.34
CA LEU A 208 40.35 43.52 57.92
C LEU A 208 41.57 43.94 58.77
N ASP A 209 42.38 44.87 58.27
CA ASP A 209 43.49 45.49 59.00
C ASP A 209 43.04 46.13 60.32
N GLY A 210 41.93 46.88 60.27
CA GLY A 210 41.35 47.54 61.43
C GLY A 210 40.84 46.56 62.48
N ALA A 211 40.14 45.51 62.06
CA ALA A 211 39.59 44.48 62.94
C ALA A 211 40.68 43.64 63.60
N LEU A 212 41.63 43.13 62.81
CA LEU A 212 42.75 42.34 63.32
C LEU A 212 43.67 43.19 64.20
N GLY A 213 44.04 44.39 63.76
CA GLY A 213 44.93 45.30 64.52
C GLY A 213 44.43 45.58 65.94
N ALA A 214 43.11 45.67 66.13
CA ALA A 214 42.48 45.86 67.43
C ALA A 214 42.56 44.63 68.34
N LEU A 215 42.56 43.42 67.79
CA LEU A 215 42.50 42.15 68.53
C LEU A 215 43.89 41.62 68.92
N VAL A 216 44.87 41.74 68.02
CA VAL A 216 46.24 41.21 68.21
C VAL A 216 47.26 42.27 68.63
N GLY A 217 46.88 43.56 68.63
CA GLY A 217 47.64 44.64 69.27
C GLY A 217 48.97 44.95 68.61
N GLY A 218 48.93 45.48 67.37
CA GLY A 218 50.13 45.83 66.61
C GLY A 218 49.81 46.51 65.27
N LEU A 219 50.86 46.87 64.52
CA LEU A 219 50.71 47.29 63.12
C LEU A 219 50.52 46.03 62.28
N ILE A 220 49.37 45.92 61.62
CA ILE A 220 48.99 44.82 60.73
C ILE A 220 48.73 45.39 59.35
N ALA A 221 49.12 44.63 58.33
CA ALA A 221 48.74 44.85 56.95
C ALA A 221 48.32 43.50 56.38
N THR A 222 47.17 43.47 55.74
CA THR A 222 46.61 42.31 55.05
C THR A 222 46.51 42.62 53.58
N ASP A 223 46.80 41.62 52.77
CA ASP A 223 46.67 41.66 51.33
C ASP A 223 45.91 40.42 50.89
N VAL A 224 44.99 40.57 49.94
CA VAL A 224 44.24 39.44 49.37
C VAL A 224 44.52 39.45 47.88
N THR A 225 45.29 38.48 47.42
CA THR A 225 45.57 38.27 46.01
C THR A 225 44.55 37.29 45.46
N LEU A 226 43.71 37.75 44.52
CA LEU A 226 42.69 36.92 43.87
C LEU A 226 43.33 35.99 42.83
N GLY A 227 42.66 34.86 42.58
CA GLY A 227 43.00 33.93 41.50
C GLY A 227 41.79 33.66 40.61
N ASP A 228 41.74 32.46 40.04
CA ASP A 228 40.64 32.04 39.18
C ASP A 228 39.38 31.73 40.00
N VAL A 229 38.23 32.14 39.47
CA VAL A 229 36.91 31.79 40.02
C VAL A 229 36.14 30.95 39.02
N ASP A 230 35.77 29.74 39.46
CA ASP A 230 34.98 28.79 38.68
C ASP A 230 33.49 28.88 39.04
N LEU A 231 32.67 29.17 38.04
CA LEU A 231 31.21 29.16 38.11
C LEU A 231 30.66 28.06 37.22
N TYR A 232 29.70 27.30 37.74
CA TYR A 232 29.04 26.23 36.99
C TYR A 232 27.56 26.56 36.82
N PHE A 233 27.06 26.37 35.61
CA PHE A 233 25.70 26.65 35.22
C PHE A 233 25.06 25.39 34.66
N GLU A 234 23.82 25.14 35.05
CA GLU A 234 22.92 24.26 34.31
C GLU A 234 21.74 25.12 33.85
N PHE A 235 21.71 25.43 32.56
CA PHE A 235 20.67 26.25 31.96
C PHE A 235 19.45 25.38 31.65
N GLY A 236 18.29 25.84 32.12
CA GLY A 236 17.05 25.10 32.03
C GLY A 236 16.45 25.06 30.63
N ARG A 237 15.91 23.89 30.26
CA ARG A 237 15.02 23.70 29.11
C ARG A 237 13.80 24.61 29.19
N VAL A 238 13.43 25.23 28.07
CA VAL A 238 12.12 25.88 27.91
C VAL A 238 11.18 24.89 27.26
N ASP A 239 10.07 24.57 27.94
CA ASP A 239 9.00 23.77 27.36
C ASP A 239 7.94 24.68 26.73
N GLY A 240 7.57 24.37 25.49
CA GLY A 240 6.50 25.04 24.75
C GLY A 240 5.33 24.12 24.49
N THR A 241 4.11 24.67 24.42
CA THR A 241 2.94 23.96 23.89
C THR A 241 2.08 24.89 23.04
N ILE A 242 1.72 24.45 21.84
CA ILE A 242 0.79 25.17 20.97
C ILE A 242 -0.61 25.04 21.59
N LEU A 243 -1.19 26.13 22.05
CA LEU A 243 -2.54 26.13 22.64
C LEU A 243 -3.63 26.24 21.57
N SER A 244 -3.37 27.01 20.52
CA SER A 244 -4.27 27.15 19.38
C SER A 244 -3.52 27.57 18.12
N ALA A 245 -3.97 27.11 16.97
CA ALA A 245 -3.59 27.60 15.65
C ALA A 245 -4.89 27.70 14.84
N ASP A 246 -5.34 28.93 14.56
CA ASP A 246 -6.55 29.23 13.82
C ASP A 246 -6.18 29.66 12.39
N PRO A 247 -6.40 28.80 11.38
CA PRO A 247 -6.04 29.11 9.99
C PRO A 247 -6.94 30.18 9.36
N ALA A 248 -8.20 30.31 9.81
CA ALA A 248 -9.14 31.29 9.24
C ALA A 248 -8.75 32.72 9.63
N THR A 249 -8.32 32.92 10.89
CA THR A 249 -7.82 34.22 11.35
C THR A 249 -6.30 34.36 11.20
N LYS A 250 -5.62 33.27 10.82
CA LYS A 250 -4.16 33.12 10.83
C LYS A 250 -3.56 33.54 12.17
N THR A 251 -4.19 33.18 13.29
CA THR A 251 -3.71 33.49 14.63
C THR A 251 -3.24 32.24 15.35
N ALA A 252 -2.28 32.38 16.26
CA ALA A 252 -1.80 31.27 17.07
C ALA A 252 -1.55 31.70 18.51
N SER A 253 -1.62 30.76 19.44
CA SER A 253 -1.21 30.98 20.81
C SER A 253 -0.34 29.83 21.30
N VAL A 254 0.70 30.19 22.04
CA VAL A 254 1.70 29.25 22.57
C VAL A 254 1.88 29.56 24.04
N ILE A 255 1.92 28.52 24.87
CA ILE A 255 2.35 28.65 26.26
C ILE A 255 3.81 28.23 26.37
N LEU A 256 4.62 29.07 27.01
CA LEU A 256 6.01 28.76 27.32
C LEU A 256 6.18 28.58 28.83
N ALA A 257 7.00 27.61 29.21
CA ALA A 257 7.33 27.27 30.60
C ALA A 257 8.86 27.19 30.75
N PRO A 258 9.52 28.29 31.16
CA PRO A 258 10.96 28.29 31.42
C PRO A 258 11.29 27.48 32.68
N SER A 259 12.33 26.66 32.63
CA SER A 259 12.83 25.93 33.79
C SER A 259 13.67 26.81 34.72
N ALA A 260 13.86 26.34 35.96
CA ALA A 260 14.80 26.95 36.89
C ALA A 260 16.25 26.79 36.40
N ILE A 261 17.11 27.73 36.81
CA ILE A 261 18.54 27.74 36.49
C ILE A 261 19.31 27.52 37.79
N ASP A 262 20.25 26.59 37.74
CA ASP A 262 21.13 26.29 38.86
C ASP A 262 22.51 26.91 38.63
N LEU A 263 22.96 27.69 39.62
CA LEU A 263 24.26 28.36 39.65
C LEU A 263 25.08 27.87 40.85
N PHE A 264 26.29 27.39 40.58
CA PHE A 264 27.20 26.90 41.59
C PHE A 264 28.53 27.64 41.53
N LEU A 265 29.11 27.90 42.69
CA LEU A 265 30.46 28.44 42.86
C LEU A 265 31.26 27.46 43.72
N GLY A 266 32.48 27.14 43.31
CA GLY A 266 33.34 26.19 44.01
C GLY A 266 34.03 25.23 43.04
N GLY A 267 34.29 24.00 43.48
CA GLY A 267 34.87 22.94 42.66
C GLY A 267 33.88 21.82 42.42
N ILE A 268 33.74 21.39 41.16
CA ILE A 268 32.99 20.19 40.77
C ILE A 268 33.91 19.27 39.97
N ASP A 269 33.93 17.98 40.30
CA ASP A 269 34.73 16.97 39.60
C ASP A 269 34.28 16.86 38.12
N ASP A 270 35.23 16.82 37.19
CA ASP A 270 34.95 16.74 35.75
C ASP A 270 34.11 15.51 35.39
N ALA A 271 34.28 14.38 36.09
CA ALA A 271 33.48 13.17 35.87
C ALA A 271 32.02 13.34 36.31
N ILE A 272 31.72 14.32 37.16
CA ILE A 272 30.36 14.74 37.50
C ILE A 272 29.86 15.77 36.48
N PHE A 273 30.65 16.82 36.21
CA PHE A 273 30.26 17.91 35.30
C PHE A 273 29.89 17.38 33.91
N PHE A 274 30.75 16.54 33.32
CA PHE A 274 30.54 15.97 31.99
C PHE A 274 29.58 14.77 31.93
N ASN A 275 28.97 14.37 33.05
CA ASN A 275 28.04 13.25 33.09
C ASN A 275 26.60 13.70 32.79
N ARG A 276 26.15 13.45 31.56
CA ARG A 276 24.82 13.84 31.06
C ARG A 276 23.66 13.00 31.61
N ASP A 277 23.94 11.85 32.21
CA ASP A 277 22.90 10.91 32.68
C ASP A 277 22.27 11.31 34.03
N ARG A 278 22.73 12.41 34.64
CA ARG A 278 22.22 12.91 35.92
C ARG A 278 22.38 14.43 36.06
N PRO A 279 21.50 15.12 36.79
CA PRO A 279 21.67 16.54 37.16
C PRO A 279 22.77 16.74 38.20
N ILE A 280 23.36 17.94 38.25
CA ILE A 280 24.31 18.36 39.29
C ILE A 280 23.52 18.62 40.58
N ALA A 281 23.98 18.06 41.70
CA ALA A 281 23.36 18.29 43.01
C ALA A 281 24.20 19.27 43.84
N GLN A 282 23.57 20.00 44.77
CA GLN A 282 24.30 20.88 45.71
C GLN A 282 25.41 20.14 46.50
N SER A 283 25.23 18.85 46.76
CA SER A 283 26.25 18.02 47.43
C SER A 283 27.49 17.73 46.59
N ASP A 284 27.44 17.99 45.28
CA ASP A 284 28.55 17.76 44.37
C ASP A 284 29.55 18.94 44.34
N VAL A 285 29.21 20.05 45.01
CA VAL A 285 30.04 21.25 45.09
C VAL A 285 30.95 21.20 46.30
N ASP A 286 32.25 21.14 46.03
CA ASP A 286 33.31 21.24 47.03
C ASP A 286 33.91 22.65 47.08
N PHE A 287 34.66 22.94 48.15
CA PHE A 287 35.38 24.21 48.31
C PHE A 287 36.54 24.33 47.32
N ALA A 288 36.57 25.42 46.55
CA ALA A 288 37.67 25.79 45.64
C ALA A 288 38.43 27.01 46.16
N THR A 289 39.76 27.03 45.98
CA THR A 289 40.61 28.16 46.35
C THR A 289 40.45 29.29 45.34
N VAL A 290 40.07 30.49 45.79
CA VAL A 290 39.81 31.67 44.95
C VAL A 290 40.70 32.87 45.26
N ALA A 291 41.40 32.85 46.41
CA ALA A 291 42.37 33.88 46.76
C ALA A 291 43.46 33.33 47.70
N GLU A 292 44.57 34.05 47.80
CA GLU A 292 45.57 33.90 48.85
C GLU A 292 45.51 35.12 49.77
N LEU A 293 45.30 34.89 51.07
CA LEU A 293 45.31 35.91 52.11
C LEU A 293 46.72 35.98 52.72
N ASP A 294 47.39 37.10 52.55
CA ASP A 294 48.67 37.42 53.17
C ASP A 294 48.47 38.32 54.40
N VAL A 295 48.96 37.89 55.55
CA VAL A 295 48.90 38.65 56.81
C VAL A 295 50.31 39.01 57.27
N SER A 296 50.62 40.30 57.25
CA SER A 296 51.87 40.87 57.72
C SER A 296 51.70 41.50 59.10
N LEU A 297 52.45 41.00 60.08
CA LEU A 297 52.40 41.45 61.47
C LEU A 297 53.68 42.21 61.87
N PHE A 298 53.54 43.11 62.83
CA PHE A 298 54.65 43.88 63.43
C PHE A 298 55.48 44.66 62.40
N GLY A 299 54.84 45.20 61.36
CA GLY A 299 55.50 45.92 60.29
C GLY A 299 56.34 45.04 59.36
N GLY A 300 55.89 43.80 59.10
CA GLY A 300 56.51 42.86 58.15
C GLY A 300 57.55 41.92 58.75
N LEU A 301 57.62 41.77 60.08
CA LEU A 301 58.56 40.85 60.73
C LEU A 301 58.05 39.41 60.76
N VAL A 302 56.74 39.21 60.66
CA VAL A 302 56.08 37.91 60.52
C VAL A 302 55.13 38.03 59.34
N GLN A 303 55.20 37.08 58.42
CA GLN A 303 54.31 36.95 57.26
C GLN A 303 53.73 35.54 57.29
N GLU A 304 52.42 35.45 57.19
CA GLU A 304 51.66 34.22 57.15
C GLU A 304 50.71 34.31 55.96
N SER A 305 50.61 33.24 55.17
CA SER A 305 49.68 33.16 54.05
C SER A 305 48.75 31.98 54.21
N ALA A 306 47.52 32.12 53.75
CA ALA A 306 46.51 31.07 53.75
C ALA A 306 45.63 31.14 52.50
N GLY A 307 45.27 29.99 51.94
CA GLY A 307 44.27 29.93 50.89
C GLY A 307 42.89 30.33 51.42
N VAL A 308 42.19 31.19 50.68
CA VAL A 308 40.77 31.48 50.86
C VAL A 308 40.00 30.59 49.91
N ARG A 309 39.15 29.73 50.46
CA ARG A 309 38.35 28.77 49.71
C ARG A 309 36.87 29.11 49.87
N VAL A 310 36.12 28.99 48.78
CA VAL A 310 34.69 29.30 48.80
C VAL A 310 33.87 28.19 48.13
N LYS A 311 32.60 28.11 48.54
CA LYS A 311 31.55 27.46 47.77
C LYS A 311 30.22 28.18 47.99
N SER A 312 29.35 28.12 46.99
CA SER A 312 28.00 28.66 47.11
C SER A 312 27.06 28.01 46.10
N PHE A 313 25.76 28.19 46.33
CA PHE A 313 24.70 27.72 45.45
C PHE A 313 23.55 28.73 45.41
N ALA A 314 23.04 28.96 44.21
CA ALA A 314 21.83 29.72 43.96
C ALA A 314 20.99 28.99 42.90
N GLN A 315 19.67 29.03 43.07
CA GLN A 315 18.70 28.52 42.09
C GLN A 315 17.68 29.61 41.82
N SER A 316 17.36 29.84 40.55
CA SER A 316 16.30 30.77 40.19
C SER A 316 14.94 30.16 40.47
N ALA A 317 13.95 30.99 40.79
CA ALA A 317 12.58 30.50 40.90
C ALA A 317 12.08 30.05 39.51
N PRO A 318 11.38 28.89 39.40
CA PRO A 318 10.73 28.52 38.14
C PRO A 318 9.73 29.61 37.78
N GLN A 319 9.86 30.17 36.57
CA GLN A 319 9.01 31.25 36.09
C GLN A 319 7.60 30.73 35.84
N THR A 320 6.58 31.58 36.06
CA THR A 320 5.20 31.20 35.75
C THR A 320 5.01 31.06 34.26
N SER A 321 4.43 29.96 33.81
CA SER A 321 4.09 29.77 32.40
C SER A 321 3.21 30.91 31.90
N GLU A 322 3.57 31.49 30.75
CA GLU A 322 2.86 32.61 30.16
C GLU A 322 2.42 32.26 28.73
N THR A 323 1.24 32.77 28.35
CA THR A 323 0.68 32.55 27.02
C THR A 323 0.99 33.73 26.12
N LEU A 324 1.69 33.45 25.02
CA LEU A 324 1.97 34.37 23.94
C LEU A 324 0.87 34.25 22.87
N PHE A 325 0.46 35.38 22.30
CA PHE A 325 -0.58 35.46 21.27
C PHE A 325 -0.02 36.12 20.02
N PHE A 326 -0.07 35.38 18.91
CA PHE A 326 0.49 35.80 17.63
C PHE A 326 -0.63 36.05 16.62
N SER A 327 -0.45 37.07 15.78
CA SER A 327 -1.40 37.44 14.74
C SER A 327 -0.66 38.03 13.54
N PRO A 328 -1.16 37.97 12.30
CA PRO A 328 -0.40 38.40 11.13
C PRO A 328 -0.02 39.90 11.21
N PRO A 329 1.06 40.33 10.54
CA PRO A 329 1.90 39.57 9.60
C PRO A 329 2.96 38.71 10.29
N TYR A 330 3.28 37.56 9.69
CA TYR A 330 4.37 36.65 10.08
C TYR A 330 5.63 36.88 9.21
N PRO A 331 6.83 36.47 9.66
CA PRO A 331 7.14 35.83 10.94
C PRO A 331 6.97 36.79 12.13
N GLN A 332 6.54 36.26 13.27
CA GLN A 332 6.44 37.00 14.54
C GLN A 332 7.20 36.30 15.64
N ARG A 333 7.78 37.12 16.52
CA ARG A 333 8.59 36.70 17.64
C ARG A 333 8.11 37.41 18.89
N GLN A 334 7.95 36.67 19.98
CA GLN A 334 7.59 37.23 21.29
C GLN A 334 8.35 36.47 22.38
N ALA A 335 8.72 37.19 23.43
CA ALA A 335 9.42 36.65 24.58
C ALA A 335 8.61 36.88 25.87
N ILE A 336 8.89 36.06 26.88
CA ILE A 336 8.37 36.16 28.24
C ILE A 336 9.55 36.27 29.21
N GLY A 337 9.40 37.03 30.30
CA GLY A 337 10.46 37.27 31.29
C GLY A 337 11.29 38.54 31.05
N ASP A 338 12.08 38.92 32.06
CA ASP A 338 13.00 40.08 32.03
C ASP A 338 14.44 39.58 32.30
N GLY A 339 15.15 39.15 31.25
CA GLY A 339 16.45 38.44 31.32
C GLY A 339 17.52 39.12 32.19
N ALA A 340 17.60 40.45 32.15
CA ALA A 340 18.62 41.23 32.88
C ALA A 340 18.46 41.29 34.41
N SER A 341 17.29 40.93 34.97
CA SER A 341 17.07 40.98 36.42
C SER A 341 17.42 39.67 37.14
N SER A 342 17.40 38.55 36.39
CA SER A 342 17.54 37.21 36.94
C SER A 342 18.98 36.86 37.36
N PHE A 343 20.00 37.34 36.63
CA PHE A 343 21.41 37.11 36.98
C PHE A 343 21.86 37.88 38.21
N SER A 344 21.51 39.17 38.30
CA SER A 344 21.83 39.99 39.46
C SER A 344 21.20 39.41 40.74
N ASP A 345 20.00 38.83 40.65
CA ASP A 345 19.32 38.18 41.78
C ASP A 345 19.99 36.83 42.14
N LEU A 346 20.38 36.03 41.14
CA LEU A 346 21.13 34.78 41.34
C LEU A 346 22.49 35.02 41.97
N ILE A 347 23.25 36.00 41.48
CA ILE A 347 24.56 36.38 42.00
C ILE A 347 24.42 37.01 43.40
N GLY A 348 23.39 37.83 43.62
CA GLY A 348 23.06 38.31 44.96
C GLY A 348 22.80 37.15 45.94
N THR A 349 22.00 36.16 45.52
CA THR A 349 21.73 34.95 46.32
C THR A 349 23.00 34.12 46.56
N LEU A 350 23.87 34.03 45.55
CA LEU A 350 25.15 33.33 45.65
C LEU A 350 26.09 34.02 46.65
N ALA A 351 26.14 35.35 46.63
CA ALA A 351 26.91 36.15 47.58
C ALA A 351 26.32 36.05 49.01
N GLU A 352 25.00 36.01 49.15
CA GLU A 352 24.33 35.82 50.45
C GLU A 352 24.54 34.41 51.03
N ASN A 353 24.60 33.39 50.18
CA ASN A 353 24.81 31.99 50.58
C ASN A 353 26.29 31.57 50.60
N LEU A 354 27.22 32.52 50.47
CA LEU A 354 28.66 32.23 50.36
C LEU A 354 29.20 31.57 51.63
N ASP A 355 29.70 30.34 51.48
CA ASP A 355 30.43 29.62 52.51
C ASP A 355 31.93 29.81 52.27
N VAL A 356 32.64 30.35 53.26
CA VAL A 356 34.05 30.73 53.18
C VAL A 356 34.85 29.96 54.19
N GLU A 357 35.92 29.31 53.74
CA GLU A 357 36.88 28.57 54.54
C GLU A 357 38.27 29.16 54.30
N VAL A 358 38.94 29.62 55.37
CA VAL A 358 40.36 30.01 55.28
C VAL A 358 41.22 28.87 55.79
N GLU A 359 42.22 28.45 55.01
CA GLU A 359 43.07 27.31 55.36
C GLU A 359 43.77 27.49 56.72
N ASP A 360 43.86 26.40 57.49
CA ASP A 360 44.53 26.29 58.80
C ASP A 360 46.08 26.36 58.71
N SER A 361 46.59 27.40 58.04
CA SER A 361 48.02 27.65 57.82
C SER A 361 48.53 28.90 58.55
N LEU A 362 47.61 29.73 59.07
CA LEU A 362 47.94 30.90 59.88
C LEU A 362 48.41 30.49 61.29
N GLY A 363 49.37 31.22 61.83
CA GLY A 363 50.04 30.90 63.09
C GLY A 363 49.17 31.16 64.32
N ASN A 364 49.67 30.75 65.49
CA ASN A 364 48.91 30.77 66.77
C ASN A 364 48.33 32.13 67.19
N LEU A 365 48.81 33.24 66.61
CA LEU A 365 48.35 34.59 66.95
C LEU A 365 47.11 34.98 66.14
N VAL A 366 46.98 34.51 64.90
CA VAL A 366 45.92 34.86 63.95
C VAL A 366 44.95 33.69 63.73
N GLY A 367 45.43 32.45 63.78
CA GLY A 367 44.63 31.23 63.62
C GLY A 367 43.34 31.16 64.47
N PRO A 368 43.35 31.51 65.77
CA PRO A 368 42.12 31.52 66.58
C PRO A 368 41.06 32.55 66.17
N LEU A 369 41.40 33.49 65.26
CA LEU A 369 40.52 34.52 64.76
C LEU A 369 39.92 34.17 63.38
N ILE A 370 40.32 33.04 62.77
CA ILE A 370 39.87 32.59 61.45
C ILE A 370 38.34 32.57 61.39
N ASP A 371 37.69 31.68 62.15
CA ASP A 371 36.23 31.48 62.11
C ASP A 371 35.41 32.68 62.62
N THR A 372 36.02 33.52 63.47
CA THR A 372 35.25 34.54 64.22
C THR A 372 35.39 35.95 63.68
N THR A 373 36.43 36.22 62.89
CA THR A 373 36.73 37.57 62.39
C THR A 373 37.20 37.56 60.94
N ILE A 374 38.10 36.64 60.56
CA ILE A 374 38.68 36.65 59.21
C ILE A 374 37.66 36.13 58.19
N GLU A 375 37.10 34.93 58.40
CA GLU A 375 36.13 34.34 57.46
C GLU A 375 34.91 35.24 57.20
N PRO A 376 34.24 35.85 58.20
CA PRO A 376 33.12 36.77 57.92
C PRO A 376 33.52 38.01 57.11
N LEU A 377 34.66 38.62 57.42
CA LEU A 377 35.11 39.84 56.73
C LEU A 377 35.64 39.56 55.33
N VAL A 378 36.34 38.43 55.15
CA VAL A 378 36.76 37.94 53.83
C VAL A 378 35.53 37.54 53.01
N GLY A 379 34.51 36.95 53.63
CA GLY A 379 33.23 36.68 52.97
C GLY A 379 32.51 37.92 52.49
N ASP A 380 32.48 39.00 53.28
CA ASP A 380 31.93 40.29 52.83
C ASP A 380 32.71 40.86 51.62
N LEU A 381 34.05 40.74 51.62
CA LEU A 381 34.91 41.21 50.52
C LEU A 381 34.70 40.39 49.24
N VAL A 382 34.72 39.05 49.34
CA VAL A 382 34.52 38.15 48.21
C VAL A 382 33.08 38.22 47.70
N GLY A 383 32.08 38.30 48.58
CA GLY A 383 30.68 38.47 48.20
C GLY A 383 30.43 39.77 47.44
N GLY A 384 31.06 40.88 47.86
CA GLY A 384 31.01 42.15 47.12
C GLY A 384 31.64 42.05 45.73
N LEU A 385 32.78 41.35 45.62
CA LEU A 385 33.44 41.09 44.33
C LEU A 385 32.56 40.29 43.35
N LEU A 386 31.83 39.27 43.83
CA LEU A 386 30.89 38.51 43.01
C LEU A 386 29.83 39.43 42.38
N VAL A 387 29.30 40.38 43.14
CA VAL A 387 28.29 41.32 42.64
C VAL A 387 28.89 42.36 41.69
N ASP A 388 30.04 42.96 42.06
CA ASP A 388 30.59 44.12 41.36
C ASP A 388 31.37 43.73 40.07
N ALA A 389 32.06 42.59 40.06
CA ALA A 389 32.93 42.18 38.96
C ALA A 389 32.33 41.06 38.10
N ILE A 390 31.63 40.08 38.69
CA ILE A 390 31.13 38.91 37.96
C ILE A 390 29.76 39.16 37.32
N SER A 391 28.85 39.87 38.00
CA SER A 391 27.51 40.15 37.44
C SER A 391 27.55 40.80 36.05
N PRO A 392 28.39 41.84 35.79
CA PRO A 392 28.47 42.45 34.46
C PRO A 392 29.01 41.53 33.36
N ILE A 393 29.87 40.55 33.71
CA ILE A 393 30.41 39.58 32.75
C ILE A 393 29.29 38.67 32.25
N LEU A 394 28.47 38.17 33.18
CA LEU A 394 27.39 37.26 32.86
C LEU A 394 26.34 37.95 31.98
N ASP A 395 25.98 39.19 32.31
CA ASP A 395 25.01 39.96 31.54
C ASP A 395 25.52 40.35 30.14
N LEU A 396 26.78 40.80 30.02
CA LEU A 396 27.29 41.37 28.75
C LEU A 396 27.96 40.35 27.84
N THR A 397 28.38 39.20 28.38
CA THR A 397 29.18 38.21 27.65
C THR A 397 28.50 36.85 27.61
N VAL A 398 27.87 36.39 28.69
CA VAL A 398 27.27 35.03 28.73
C VAL A 398 25.85 35.00 28.20
N ASP A 399 25.00 35.95 28.58
CA ASP A 399 23.60 36.00 28.13
C ASP A 399 23.42 35.99 26.60
N PRO A 400 24.18 36.79 25.81
CA PRO A 400 24.10 36.73 24.34
C PRO A 400 24.49 35.36 23.75
N LEU A 401 25.31 34.58 24.45
CA LEU A 401 25.71 33.23 24.01
C LEU A 401 24.60 32.22 24.20
N LEU A 402 23.78 32.38 25.23
CA LEU A 402 22.68 31.49 25.53
C LEU A 402 21.57 31.61 24.47
N GLY A 403 21.42 32.78 23.87
CA GLY A 403 20.52 32.99 22.73
C GLY A 403 20.75 32.03 21.57
N PHE A 404 21.98 31.57 21.33
CA PHE A 404 22.28 30.55 20.31
C PHE A 404 21.67 29.18 20.64
N PHE A 405 21.60 28.84 21.92
CA PHE A 405 20.97 27.60 22.40
C PHE A 405 19.44 27.73 22.52
N GLY A 406 18.89 28.89 22.13
CA GLY A 406 17.47 29.20 22.26
C GLY A 406 17.03 29.41 23.71
N VAL A 407 17.98 29.59 24.65
CA VAL A 407 17.72 29.78 26.07
C VAL A 407 18.11 31.20 26.46
N GLY A 408 17.24 31.91 27.17
CA GLY A 408 17.57 33.16 27.86
C GLY A 408 17.46 32.96 29.37
N ILE A 409 18.20 33.75 30.16
CA ILE A 409 18.20 33.53 31.62
C ILE A 409 16.98 34.14 32.29
N GLY A 410 16.02 33.27 32.62
CA GLY A 410 14.70 33.71 33.07
C GLY A 410 13.86 34.31 31.94
N GLU A 411 14.25 34.08 30.69
CA GLU A 411 13.54 34.49 29.48
C GLU A 411 13.26 33.27 28.60
N ALA A 412 12.12 33.27 27.93
CA ALA A 412 11.80 32.28 26.90
C ALA A 412 11.20 32.98 25.70
N GLU A 413 11.61 32.54 24.51
CA GLU A 413 11.20 33.13 23.24
C GLU A 413 10.46 32.09 22.39
N ALA A 414 9.39 32.52 21.72
CA ALA A 414 8.75 31.73 20.66
C ALA A 414 8.69 32.56 19.37
N SER A 415 8.96 31.87 18.26
CA SER A 415 8.81 32.40 16.90
C SER A 415 7.78 31.58 16.15
N ILE A 416 6.88 32.25 15.42
CA ILE A 416 5.92 31.63 14.51
C ILE A 416 6.16 32.18 13.12
N SER A 417 6.48 31.28 12.18
CA SER A 417 6.71 31.60 10.76
C SER A 417 5.41 31.67 9.95
N GLY A 418 4.34 31.00 10.40
CA GLY A 418 3.03 31.04 9.75
C GLY A 418 1.99 30.17 10.47
N VAL A 419 0.74 30.33 10.08
CA VAL A 419 -0.38 29.45 10.46
C VAL A 419 -1.08 29.05 9.16
N THR A 420 -1.14 27.74 8.89
CA THR A 420 -1.81 27.17 7.71
C THR A 420 -2.84 26.14 8.15
N SER A 421 -3.86 25.91 7.31
CA SER A 421 -4.74 24.74 7.42
C SER A 421 -4.25 23.63 6.49
N ILE A 422 -4.53 22.39 6.87
CA ILE A 422 -4.56 21.26 5.94
C ILE A 422 -6.04 20.93 5.81
N CYS A 423 -6.63 21.37 4.72
CA CYS A 423 -8.02 21.11 4.41
C CYS A 423 -8.06 20.03 3.34
N THR A 424 -9.04 19.13 3.44
CA THR A 424 -9.23 18.06 2.46
C THR A 424 -10.56 18.27 1.78
N ASP A 425 -10.55 18.03 0.48
CA ASP A 425 -11.72 17.96 -0.39
C ASP A 425 -11.88 16.49 -0.84
N TYR A 426 -12.98 15.83 -0.46
CA TYR A 426 -13.28 14.41 -0.69
C TYR A 426 -14.31 14.21 -1.78
N ALA A 427 -13.94 13.39 -2.76
CA ALA A 427 -14.86 12.93 -3.78
C ALA A 427 -16.06 12.15 -3.21
N ASP A 428 -17.22 12.29 -3.84
CA ASP A 428 -18.50 11.87 -3.28
C ASP A 428 -19.29 10.86 -4.13
N CYS A 429 -18.71 10.36 -5.23
CA CYS A 429 -19.32 9.29 -6.02
C CYS A 429 -19.64 8.05 -5.16
N PRO A 430 -20.70 7.29 -5.52
CA PRO A 430 -21.09 6.13 -4.73
C PRO A 430 -20.04 5.02 -4.68
N VAL A 431 -19.60 4.68 -3.47
CA VAL A 431 -18.66 3.56 -3.21
C VAL A 431 -19.36 2.26 -2.81
N SER A 432 -20.69 2.25 -2.80
CA SER A 432 -21.49 1.05 -2.52
C SER A 432 -22.90 1.17 -3.11
N GLY A 433 -23.62 0.04 -3.15
CA GLY A 433 -24.98 -0.02 -3.70
C GLY A 433 -24.99 -0.43 -5.18
N PRO A 434 -26.16 -0.43 -5.82
CA PRO A 434 -26.28 -0.84 -7.22
C PRO A 434 -25.50 0.12 -8.13
N ALA A 435 -24.64 -0.42 -9.00
CA ALA A 435 -24.03 0.36 -10.08
C ALA A 435 -25.12 0.87 -11.04
N PRO A 436 -24.85 1.94 -11.80
CA PRO A 436 -25.83 2.46 -12.76
C PRO A 436 -26.35 1.40 -13.73
N ASP A 437 -25.52 0.42 -14.13
CA ASP A 437 -25.86 -0.68 -15.03
C ASP A 437 -26.87 -1.68 -14.47
N GLY A 438 -27.10 -1.64 -13.16
CA GLY A 438 -28.02 -2.52 -12.42
C GLY A 438 -27.52 -3.96 -12.28
N THR A 439 -26.29 -4.27 -12.70
CA THR A 439 -25.70 -5.63 -12.63
C THR A 439 -24.47 -5.69 -11.74
N ALA A 440 -23.72 -4.59 -11.62
CA ALA A 440 -22.56 -4.48 -10.75
C ALA A 440 -22.89 -3.74 -9.43
N THR A 441 -21.89 -3.68 -8.53
CA THR A 441 -21.92 -2.85 -7.33
C THR A 441 -21.08 -1.61 -7.59
N ALA A 442 -21.60 -0.42 -7.29
CA ALA A 442 -20.87 0.84 -7.40
C ALA A 442 -19.63 0.82 -6.48
N ASN A 443 -18.48 1.19 -7.02
CA ASN A 443 -17.20 1.25 -6.34
C ASN A 443 -16.26 2.25 -7.06
N TYR A 444 -16.70 3.51 -7.19
CA TYR A 444 -15.92 4.56 -7.85
C TYR A 444 -14.70 5.04 -7.03
N GLY A 445 -14.57 4.60 -5.78
CA GLY A 445 -13.53 5.06 -4.86
C GLY A 445 -13.81 6.45 -4.26
N SER A 446 -13.13 6.76 -3.16
CA SER A 446 -13.18 8.05 -2.44
C SER A 446 -11.78 8.68 -2.39
N PRO A 447 -11.21 9.13 -3.53
CA PRO A 447 -10.03 9.97 -3.51
C PRO A 447 -10.34 11.28 -2.77
N TYR A 448 -9.30 11.95 -2.32
CA TYR A 448 -9.39 13.30 -1.82
C TYR A 448 -8.16 14.11 -2.25
N HIS A 449 -8.32 15.43 -2.25
CA HIS A 449 -7.26 16.40 -2.49
C HIS A 449 -6.98 17.17 -1.22
N LEU A 450 -5.75 17.66 -1.07
CA LEU A 450 -5.49 18.72 -0.11
C LEU A 450 -5.85 20.05 -0.76
N ILE A 451 -6.61 20.89 -0.08
CA ILE A 451 -7.02 22.15 -0.66
C ILE A 451 -5.82 23.08 -0.71
N TYR A 452 -5.53 23.54 -1.92
CA TYR A 452 -4.56 24.59 -2.16
C TYR A 452 -5.29 25.82 -2.68
N GLU A 453 -5.39 26.87 -1.86
CA GLU A 453 -6.21 28.08 -2.14
C GLU A 453 -5.87 28.79 -3.46
N THR A 454 -4.78 28.40 -4.13
CA THR A 454 -4.34 28.98 -5.39
C THR A 454 -4.49 28.07 -6.60
N LEU A 455 -4.91 26.81 -6.41
CA LEU A 455 -5.10 25.80 -7.44
C LEU A 455 -6.40 25.03 -7.16
N PHE A 456 -7.47 25.35 -7.87
CA PHE A 456 -8.81 24.76 -7.64
C PHE A 456 -9.68 24.92 -8.89
N MET A 457 -10.81 24.24 -8.96
CA MET A 457 -11.79 24.35 -10.05
C MET A 457 -12.85 25.40 -9.70
N GLY A 458 -13.33 26.11 -10.71
CA GLY A 458 -14.43 27.05 -10.53
C GLY A 458 -14.08 28.40 -9.89
N SER A 459 -14.97 28.93 -9.06
CA SER A 459 -15.01 30.37 -8.72
C SER A 459 -14.69 30.72 -7.26
N ALA A 460 -14.74 29.73 -6.38
CA ALA A 460 -14.37 29.83 -4.98
C ALA A 460 -13.42 28.69 -4.62
N VAL A 461 -12.60 28.89 -3.58
CA VAL A 461 -11.80 27.80 -3.02
C VAL A 461 -12.76 26.74 -2.46
N PRO A 462 -12.51 25.44 -2.69
CA PRO A 462 -13.33 24.36 -2.16
C PRO A 462 -13.40 24.39 -0.64
N ASP A 463 -14.46 23.81 -0.11
CA ASP A 463 -14.67 23.70 1.32
C ASP A 463 -14.08 22.40 1.88
N THR A 464 -14.29 22.10 3.15
CA THR A 464 -13.42 21.15 3.85
C THR A 464 -14.23 20.05 4.50
N GLU A 465 -13.93 18.78 4.21
CA GLU A 465 -14.63 17.66 4.83
C GLU A 465 -13.70 16.90 5.77
N SER A 466 -14.27 16.55 6.92
CA SER A 466 -13.58 15.72 7.92
C SER A 466 -13.63 14.21 7.63
N ALA A 467 -14.42 13.80 6.62
CA ALA A 467 -14.62 12.41 6.19
C ALA A 467 -15.31 12.38 4.81
N PRO A 468 -15.21 11.26 4.05
CA PRO A 468 -15.91 11.11 2.77
C PRO A 468 -17.42 11.32 2.89
N GLN A 469 -18.01 12.12 2.00
CA GLN A 469 -19.45 12.44 1.98
C GLN A 469 -20.24 11.67 0.91
N THR A 470 -19.76 10.51 0.45
CA THR A 470 -20.34 9.83 -0.72
C THR A 470 -21.85 9.58 -0.65
N ASN A 471 -22.57 9.77 -1.76
CA ASN A 471 -23.99 9.43 -1.84
C ASN A 471 -24.38 8.77 -3.18
N ALA A 472 -25.66 8.44 -3.37
CA ALA A 472 -26.14 7.75 -4.56
C ALA A 472 -26.29 8.65 -5.81
N THR A 473 -26.10 9.96 -5.65
CA THR A 473 -26.32 10.99 -6.67
C THR A 473 -25.09 11.85 -6.94
N ALA A 474 -23.96 11.61 -6.28
CA ALA A 474 -22.80 12.50 -6.28
C ALA A 474 -23.24 13.96 -5.98
N THR A 475 -23.78 14.17 -4.77
CA THR A 475 -24.19 15.49 -4.26
C THR A 475 -23.97 15.63 -2.74
N GLY A 476 -23.07 14.85 -2.17
CA GLY A 476 -23.01 14.56 -0.74
C GLY A 476 -22.28 15.64 0.04
N ASP A 477 -21.14 16.06 -0.49
CA ASP A 477 -20.38 17.28 -0.21
C ASP A 477 -21.17 18.54 -0.58
N ASP A 478 -21.90 18.57 -1.72
CA ASP A 478 -22.72 19.74 -2.09
C ASP A 478 -23.72 20.15 -0.98
N GLU A 479 -24.28 19.13 -0.30
CA GLU A 479 -25.27 19.31 0.78
C GLU A 479 -24.63 19.61 2.14
N SER A 480 -23.30 19.54 2.23
CA SER A 480 -22.50 19.56 3.46
C SER A 480 -21.61 20.80 3.64
N GLY A 481 -21.96 21.95 3.10
CA GLY A 481 -21.10 23.11 3.30
C GLY A 481 -21.35 24.24 2.33
N ILE A 482 -20.29 24.69 1.67
CA ILE A 482 -20.32 25.43 0.40
C ILE A 482 -20.28 24.39 -0.72
N ASP A 483 -21.25 24.47 -1.62
CA ASP A 483 -21.28 23.76 -2.91
C ASP A 483 -20.12 24.31 -3.77
N ASP A 484 -19.08 23.50 -3.90
CA ASP A 484 -17.83 23.75 -4.61
C ASP A 484 -17.74 23.01 -5.95
N GLU A 485 -18.77 22.25 -6.33
CA GLU A 485 -18.99 21.69 -7.67
C GLU A 485 -19.37 22.78 -8.72
N ASP A 486 -18.65 23.91 -8.70
CA ASP A 486 -18.92 25.10 -9.52
C ASP A 486 -17.95 25.27 -10.70
N GLY A 487 -16.96 24.38 -10.85
CA GLY A 487 -15.96 24.40 -11.90
C GLY A 487 -16.36 23.72 -13.19
N VAL A 488 -17.16 22.65 -13.15
CA VAL A 488 -17.50 21.86 -14.34
C VAL A 488 -18.91 22.14 -14.86
N VAL A 489 -19.02 22.48 -16.15
CA VAL A 489 -20.32 22.60 -16.84
C VAL A 489 -20.53 21.46 -17.83
N LEU A 490 -21.35 20.48 -17.44
CA LEU A 490 -21.67 19.31 -18.25
C LEU A 490 -22.83 19.58 -19.23
N PRO A 491 -22.61 19.47 -20.57
CA PRO A 491 -23.69 19.52 -21.54
C PRO A 491 -24.48 18.20 -21.55
N PRO A 492 -25.65 18.14 -22.24
CA PRO A 492 -26.23 16.85 -22.59
C PRO A 492 -25.21 15.99 -23.35
N LEU A 493 -25.13 14.70 -23.02
CA LEU A 493 -24.20 13.75 -23.64
C LEU A 493 -24.93 12.73 -24.54
N PRO A 494 -25.32 13.08 -25.77
CA PRO A 494 -25.88 12.13 -26.71
C PRO A 494 -24.87 11.08 -27.17
N VAL A 495 -25.24 9.81 -27.07
CA VAL A 495 -24.45 8.66 -27.52
C VAL A 495 -24.02 8.83 -28.99
N GLY A 496 -22.73 8.63 -29.26
CA GLY A 496 -22.15 8.72 -30.61
C GLY A 496 -21.95 10.15 -31.13
N THR A 497 -22.03 11.17 -30.27
CA THR A 497 -21.76 12.57 -30.63
C THR A 497 -20.54 13.11 -29.92
N THR A 498 -20.00 14.22 -30.43
CA THR A 498 -18.94 14.98 -29.76
C THR A 498 -19.56 16.18 -29.07
N GLN A 499 -19.25 16.37 -27.80
CA GLN A 499 -19.68 17.48 -26.98
C GLN A 499 -18.47 18.27 -26.47
N THR A 500 -18.70 19.51 -26.06
CA THR A 500 -17.70 20.34 -25.40
C THR A 500 -18.06 20.47 -23.94
N VAL A 501 -17.18 20.00 -23.06
CA VAL A 501 -17.25 20.22 -21.62
C VAL A 501 -16.37 21.42 -21.30
N GLU A 502 -16.91 22.39 -20.58
CA GLU A 502 -16.17 23.56 -20.12
C GLU A 502 -15.84 23.38 -18.64
N ILE A 503 -14.55 23.49 -18.31
CA ILE A 503 -14.04 23.39 -16.94
C ILE A 503 -13.36 24.71 -16.62
N SER A 504 -13.89 25.43 -15.64
CA SER A 504 -13.25 26.63 -15.11
C SER A 504 -12.18 26.21 -14.12
N VAL A 505 -10.97 26.74 -14.25
CA VAL A 505 -9.85 26.44 -13.36
C VAL A 505 -9.20 27.72 -12.86
N SER A 506 -8.76 27.71 -11.61
CA SER A 506 -8.02 28.78 -10.95
C SER A 506 -6.57 28.35 -10.74
N GLU A 507 -5.64 29.21 -11.13
CA GLU A 507 -4.20 29.04 -10.93
C GLU A 507 -3.59 30.41 -10.59
N THR A 508 -3.24 30.64 -9.33
CA THR A 508 -2.64 31.91 -8.87
C THR A 508 -1.32 31.74 -8.13
N GLY A 509 -0.91 30.50 -7.85
CA GLY A 509 0.30 30.16 -7.10
C GLY A 509 1.60 30.11 -7.92
N GLY A 510 1.49 30.05 -9.26
CA GLY A 510 2.65 30.03 -10.17
C GLY A 510 3.02 28.64 -10.71
N GLU A 511 2.56 27.58 -10.04
CA GLU A 511 2.64 26.20 -10.53
C GLU A 511 1.56 25.90 -11.58
N ALA A 512 1.84 24.92 -12.45
CA ALA A 512 0.89 24.48 -13.49
C ALA A 512 0.04 23.31 -12.98
N GLY A 513 -1.27 23.39 -13.19
CA GLY A 513 -2.22 22.33 -12.91
C GLY A 513 -2.44 21.40 -14.11
N TYR A 514 -2.74 20.14 -13.80
CA TYR A 514 -3.01 19.06 -14.73
C TYR A 514 -4.41 18.52 -14.47
N LEU A 515 -5.31 18.64 -15.46
CA LEU A 515 -6.67 18.11 -15.39
C LEU A 515 -6.67 16.64 -15.82
N GLN A 516 -7.21 15.81 -14.93
CA GLN A 516 -7.56 14.41 -15.17
C GLN A 516 -9.08 14.27 -15.05
N ALA A 517 -9.71 13.55 -15.97
CA ALA A 517 -11.17 13.39 -15.92
C ALA A 517 -11.66 12.09 -16.55
N TRP A 518 -12.75 11.54 -16.02
CA TRP A 518 -13.38 10.29 -16.43
C TRP A 518 -14.90 10.42 -16.53
N ILE A 519 -15.51 9.62 -17.41
CA ILE A 519 -16.97 9.41 -17.44
C ILE A 519 -17.24 7.92 -17.57
N ASP A 520 -17.95 7.33 -16.61
CA ASP A 520 -18.38 5.93 -16.71
C ASP A 520 -19.38 5.79 -17.87
N TRP A 521 -18.92 5.23 -18.98
CA TRP A 521 -19.72 5.10 -20.20
C TRP A 521 -20.56 3.84 -20.19
N ASN A 522 -20.16 2.80 -19.46
CA ASN A 522 -20.80 1.48 -19.47
C ASN A 522 -21.74 1.28 -18.26
N GLY A 523 -21.64 2.13 -17.24
CA GLY A 523 -22.40 2.14 -15.99
C GLY A 523 -21.95 1.08 -14.99
N ASP A 524 -20.78 0.47 -15.14
CA ASP A 524 -20.34 -0.69 -14.34
C ASP A 524 -19.96 -0.35 -12.89
N GLY A 525 -19.98 0.93 -12.53
CA GLY A 525 -19.71 1.37 -11.16
C GLY A 525 -18.24 1.63 -10.88
N THR A 526 -17.38 1.66 -11.90
CA THR A 526 -15.95 1.97 -11.78
C THR A 526 -15.50 2.87 -12.94
N PHE A 527 -14.36 3.55 -12.79
CA PHE A 527 -13.75 4.31 -13.89
C PHE A 527 -12.65 3.48 -14.58
N GLY A 528 -12.93 2.98 -15.77
CA GLY A 528 -12.04 2.13 -16.55
C GLY A 528 -11.09 2.87 -17.51
N ALA A 529 -10.14 2.13 -18.10
CA ALA A 529 -9.15 2.71 -19.03
C ALA A 529 -9.75 3.30 -20.33
N GLY A 530 -10.96 2.88 -20.72
CA GLY A 530 -11.68 3.42 -21.88
C GLY A 530 -12.52 4.68 -21.59
N GLU A 531 -12.45 5.18 -20.36
CA GLU A 531 -13.40 6.16 -19.80
C GLU A 531 -12.74 7.48 -19.44
N GLN A 532 -11.40 7.52 -19.47
CA GLN A 532 -10.63 8.74 -19.30
C GLN A 532 -10.84 9.68 -20.48
N ILE A 533 -11.32 10.90 -20.20
CA ILE A 533 -11.64 11.94 -21.17
C ILE A 533 -10.63 13.10 -21.16
N ALA A 534 -9.88 13.28 -20.06
CA ALA A 534 -8.75 14.18 -19.96
C ALA A 534 -7.56 13.46 -19.32
N ASN A 535 -6.36 13.70 -19.86
CA ASN A 535 -5.09 13.16 -19.38
C ASN A 535 -4.08 14.31 -19.42
N ASP A 536 -3.69 14.77 -18.23
CA ASP A 536 -2.76 15.89 -18.00
C ASP A 536 -3.04 17.14 -18.85
N VAL A 537 -4.32 17.51 -18.96
CA VAL A 537 -4.70 18.70 -19.74
C VAL A 537 -4.39 19.94 -18.91
N THR A 538 -3.55 20.82 -19.44
CA THR A 538 -3.12 22.04 -18.75
C THR A 538 -3.89 23.28 -19.22
N SER A 539 -3.94 24.30 -18.36
CA SER A 539 -4.34 25.67 -18.74
C SER A 539 -3.11 26.58 -18.83
N ASN A 540 -3.24 27.75 -19.48
CA ASN A 540 -2.22 28.80 -19.42
C ASN A 540 -2.62 29.82 -18.34
N GLY A 541 -2.65 29.42 -17.07
CA GLY A 541 -3.18 30.21 -15.96
C GLY A 541 -4.68 30.03 -15.74
N ALA A 542 -5.22 30.75 -14.76
CA ALA A 542 -6.67 30.79 -14.49
C ALA A 542 -7.49 31.06 -15.77
N GLY A 543 -8.51 30.24 -16.02
CA GLY A 543 -9.24 30.27 -17.28
C GLY A 543 -10.25 29.15 -17.42
N VAL A 544 -10.69 28.90 -18.66
CA VAL A 544 -11.63 27.82 -18.99
C VAL A 544 -10.93 26.84 -19.93
N ILE A 545 -10.84 25.58 -19.51
CA ILE A 545 -10.44 24.45 -20.34
C ILE A 545 -11.67 23.98 -21.11
N SER A 546 -11.58 23.99 -22.44
CA SER A 546 -12.63 23.44 -23.32
C SER A 546 -12.25 22.05 -23.80
N LEU A 547 -12.80 21.03 -23.16
CA LEU A 547 -12.54 19.63 -23.49
C LEU A 547 -13.50 19.12 -24.56
N SER A 548 -12.96 18.57 -25.65
CA SER A 548 -13.76 17.94 -26.72
C SER A 548 -13.99 16.46 -26.40
N VAL A 549 -15.12 16.14 -25.80
CA VAL A 549 -15.47 14.79 -25.36
C VAL A 549 -16.25 14.05 -26.44
N VAL A 550 -15.76 12.88 -26.86
CA VAL A 550 -16.48 11.98 -27.78
C VAL A 550 -17.26 10.96 -26.96
N VAL A 551 -18.59 11.06 -26.98
CA VAL A 551 -19.45 10.07 -26.32
C VAL A 551 -19.44 8.77 -27.15
N PRO A 552 -18.94 7.63 -26.62
CA PRO A 552 -18.82 6.41 -27.39
C PRO A 552 -20.17 5.95 -27.97
N PRO A 553 -20.26 5.44 -29.22
CA PRO A 553 -21.51 4.94 -29.80
C PRO A 553 -22.12 3.73 -29.06
N ASN A 554 -21.32 3.05 -28.24
CA ASN A 554 -21.69 1.95 -27.38
C ASN A 554 -21.92 2.37 -25.92
N ALA A 555 -21.83 3.66 -25.58
CA ALA A 555 -22.14 4.13 -24.23
C ALA A 555 -23.61 3.82 -23.88
N ARG A 556 -23.85 3.49 -22.62
CA ARG A 556 -25.16 3.08 -22.12
C ARG A 556 -26.03 4.31 -21.85
N PRO A 557 -27.19 4.47 -22.54
CA PRO A 557 -28.11 5.55 -22.21
C PRO A 557 -28.65 5.38 -20.78
N GLY A 558 -28.72 6.46 -20.01
CA GLY A 558 -29.15 6.44 -18.61
C GLY A 558 -28.32 7.34 -17.71
N ALA A 559 -28.52 7.21 -16.40
CA ALA A 559 -27.67 7.86 -15.40
C ALA A 559 -26.30 7.17 -15.35
N SER A 560 -25.25 7.95 -15.08
CA SER A 560 -23.89 7.51 -14.79
C SER A 560 -23.15 8.60 -14.00
N PHE A 561 -21.84 8.47 -13.82
CA PHE A 561 -21.02 9.43 -13.08
C PHE A 561 -19.80 9.90 -13.88
N ALA A 562 -19.31 11.08 -13.53
CA ALA A 562 -18.08 11.67 -14.03
C ALA A 562 -17.25 12.17 -12.85
N ARG A 563 -15.93 12.15 -13.00
CA ARG A 563 -14.97 12.67 -12.01
C ARG A 563 -13.98 13.59 -12.70
N PHE A 564 -13.70 14.73 -12.11
CA PHE A 564 -12.72 15.71 -12.56
C PHE A 564 -11.74 15.94 -11.41
N ARG A 565 -10.45 15.92 -11.72
CA ARG A 565 -9.38 16.11 -10.74
C ARG A 565 -8.40 17.12 -11.27
N TRP A 566 -8.15 18.16 -10.50
CA TRP A 566 -7.22 19.23 -10.83
C TRP A 566 -6.13 19.29 -9.77
N SER A 567 -4.87 19.10 -10.14
CA SER A 567 -3.73 19.07 -9.20
C SER A 567 -2.45 19.49 -9.91
N THR A 568 -1.40 19.88 -9.17
CA THR A 568 -0.04 20.02 -9.70
C THR A 568 0.58 18.66 -10.06
N GLN A 569 0.00 17.55 -9.58
CA GLN A 569 0.43 16.21 -9.94
C GLN A 569 -0.16 15.75 -11.28
N ALA A 570 0.73 15.30 -12.16
CA ALA A 570 0.38 14.61 -13.40
C ALA A 570 0.04 13.11 -13.17
N ASP A 571 -0.61 12.49 -14.16
CA ASP A 571 -0.94 11.06 -14.18
C ASP A 571 -1.78 10.57 -12.97
N LEU A 572 -2.66 11.42 -12.40
CA LEU A 572 -3.60 10.95 -11.37
C LEU A 572 -4.52 9.86 -11.91
N ASP A 573 -4.68 8.79 -11.14
CA ASP A 573 -5.72 7.79 -11.36
C ASP A 573 -7.06 8.26 -10.76
N PRO A 574 -8.18 7.52 -10.90
CA PRO A 574 -9.44 8.00 -10.38
C PRO A 574 -9.66 7.74 -8.88
N ILE A 575 -8.80 7.02 -8.15
CA ILE A 575 -9.09 6.49 -6.81
C ILE A 575 -8.07 6.93 -5.75
N GLU A 576 -6.80 7.12 -6.10
CA GLU A 576 -5.76 7.48 -5.13
C GLU A 576 -5.84 8.95 -4.69
N ILE A 577 -5.20 9.27 -3.57
CA ILE A 577 -5.07 10.65 -3.04
C ILE A 577 -4.29 11.56 -4.02
N ALA A 578 -4.65 12.85 -4.06
CA ALA A 578 -3.85 13.89 -4.72
C ALA A 578 -3.21 14.85 -3.69
N PRO A 579 -2.01 15.38 -3.97
CA PRO A 579 -1.23 16.19 -3.04
C PRO A 579 -1.77 17.60 -2.86
N ASP A 580 -2.53 18.10 -3.85
CA ASP A 580 -3.16 19.40 -3.84
C ASP A 580 -4.31 19.45 -4.84
N GLY A 581 -5.10 20.51 -4.74
CA GLY A 581 -6.10 20.85 -5.74
C GLY A 581 -7.51 20.49 -5.30
N GLU A 582 -8.28 19.94 -6.23
CA GLU A 582 -9.71 19.66 -6.04
C GLU A 582 -10.16 18.44 -6.86
N VAL A 583 -11.16 17.72 -6.34
CA VAL A 583 -11.91 16.67 -7.00
C VAL A 583 -13.40 17.04 -7.05
N GLU A 584 -13.93 17.18 -8.27
CA GLU A 584 -15.37 17.35 -8.47
C GLU A 584 -15.97 16.06 -9.07
N ASP A 585 -17.02 15.56 -8.46
CA ASP A 585 -17.81 14.42 -8.93
C ASP A 585 -19.19 14.89 -9.43
N HIS A 586 -19.68 14.28 -10.51
CA HIS A 586 -20.91 14.73 -11.15
C HIS A 586 -21.78 13.56 -11.61
N ALA A 587 -23.06 13.60 -11.26
CA ALA A 587 -24.06 12.75 -11.92
C ALA A 587 -24.29 13.21 -13.38
N VAL A 588 -24.06 12.30 -14.32
CA VAL A 588 -24.29 12.54 -15.75
C VAL A 588 -25.47 11.75 -16.29
N ALA A 589 -26.12 12.31 -17.30
CA ALA A 589 -27.18 11.63 -18.05
C ALA A 589 -26.76 11.42 -19.51
N LEU A 590 -26.49 10.17 -19.86
CA LEU A 590 -26.19 9.75 -21.22
C LEU A 590 -27.50 9.63 -22.00
N SER A 591 -27.69 10.50 -22.99
CA SER A 591 -28.92 10.51 -23.79
C SER A 591 -28.75 9.65 -25.04
N GLY A 592 -29.68 8.74 -25.27
CA GLY A 592 -29.61 7.85 -26.41
C GLY A 592 -30.88 7.04 -26.50
N THR A 593 -31.06 6.32 -27.61
CA THR A 593 -32.16 5.36 -27.70
C THR A 593 -31.86 4.21 -26.73
N PRO A 594 -32.74 3.93 -25.74
CA PRO A 594 -32.55 2.84 -24.79
C PRO A 594 -32.29 1.51 -25.51
N ARG A 595 -31.55 0.63 -24.85
CA ARG A 595 -31.22 -0.70 -25.38
C ARG A 595 -31.61 -1.75 -24.35
N PRO A 596 -32.35 -2.81 -24.73
CA PRO A 596 -32.57 -3.93 -23.83
C PRO A 596 -31.25 -4.67 -23.57
N ARG A 597 -31.01 -5.06 -22.31
CA ARG A 597 -29.85 -5.87 -21.91
C ARG A 597 -30.33 -7.20 -21.36
N LEU A 598 -29.72 -8.28 -21.85
CA LEU A 598 -29.98 -9.64 -21.39
C LEU A 598 -28.71 -10.19 -20.74
N SER A 599 -28.86 -10.90 -19.62
CA SER A 599 -27.77 -11.63 -19.00
C SER A 599 -28.24 -12.92 -18.32
N GLY A 600 -27.32 -13.87 -18.20
CA GLY A 600 -27.64 -15.19 -17.72
C GLY A 600 -26.45 -16.14 -17.67
N GLN A 601 -26.74 -17.44 -17.57
CA GLN A 601 -25.74 -18.50 -17.50
C GLN A 601 -26.11 -19.68 -18.41
N VAL A 602 -25.11 -20.38 -18.93
CA VAL A 602 -25.27 -21.73 -19.49
C VAL A 602 -24.58 -22.71 -18.56
N ILE A 603 -25.31 -23.75 -18.12
CA ILE A 603 -24.90 -24.62 -17.00
C ILE A 603 -24.93 -26.09 -17.39
N ALA A 604 -24.07 -26.89 -16.77
CA ALA A 604 -24.07 -28.35 -16.84
C ALA A 604 -25.07 -28.92 -15.82
N ASP A 605 -26.36 -28.87 -16.17
CA ASP A 605 -27.49 -29.18 -15.29
C ASP A 605 -27.70 -30.71 -15.12
N THR A 606 -26.72 -31.34 -14.49
CA THR A 606 -26.54 -32.80 -14.43
C THR A 606 -26.91 -33.39 -13.08
N GLY A 607 -27.15 -32.56 -12.05
CA GLY A 607 -27.28 -32.96 -10.66
C GLY A 607 -25.96 -33.37 -10.00
N ALA A 608 -24.82 -33.01 -10.59
CA ALA A 608 -23.50 -33.33 -10.04
C ALA A 608 -23.33 -32.79 -8.60
N GLY A 609 -22.60 -33.52 -7.75
CA GLY A 609 -22.22 -33.04 -6.41
C GLY A 609 -23.38 -32.78 -5.44
N ASN A 610 -24.49 -33.52 -5.56
CA ASN A 610 -25.77 -33.31 -4.85
C ASN A 610 -26.57 -32.09 -5.32
N GLY A 611 -26.34 -31.63 -6.55
CA GLY A 611 -27.22 -30.68 -7.22
C GLY A 611 -28.58 -31.29 -7.56
N SER A 612 -29.56 -30.44 -7.81
CA SER A 612 -30.89 -30.82 -8.31
C SER A 612 -30.88 -30.80 -9.83
N ALA A 613 -30.82 -31.98 -10.45
CA ALA A 613 -30.77 -32.07 -11.91
C ALA A 613 -32.02 -31.47 -12.59
N HIS A 614 -31.79 -30.82 -13.72
CA HIS A 614 -32.76 -30.29 -14.68
C HIS A 614 -33.66 -29.18 -14.13
N ASP A 615 -33.20 -28.42 -13.13
CA ASP A 615 -33.98 -27.35 -12.49
C ASP A 615 -33.70 -25.95 -13.07
N GLY A 616 -32.71 -25.83 -13.97
CA GLY A 616 -32.32 -24.57 -14.57
C GLY A 616 -31.62 -23.62 -13.58
N ALA A 617 -30.97 -24.14 -12.54
CA ALA A 617 -30.21 -23.36 -11.57
C ALA A 617 -28.82 -23.97 -11.31
N LEU A 618 -27.76 -23.18 -11.30
CA LEU A 618 -26.42 -23.66 -10.96
C LEU A 618 -26.34 -24.01 -9.47
N ASN A 619 -26.31 -25.31 -9.11
CA ASN A 619 -26.25 -25.72 -7.71
C ASN A 619 -25.47 -27.02 -7.46
N GLY A 620 -25.17 -27.32 -6.18
CA GLY A 620 -24.36 -28.47 -5.81
C GLY A 620 -22.94 -28.42 -6.39
N GLY A 621 -22.59 -29.42 -7.20
CA GLY A 621 -21.31 -29.51 -7.93
C GLY A 621 -21.44 -29.27 -9.43
N GLU A 622 -22.54 -28.69 -9.88
CA GLU A 622 -22.72 -28.30 -11.28
C GLU A 622 -21.79 -27.15 -11.66
N ALA A 623 -21.42 -27.09 -12.92
CA ALA A 623 -20.47 -26.12 -13.45
C ALA A 623 -21.12 -25.27 -14.55
N GLY A 624 -20.66 -24.02 -14.68
CA GLY A 624 -20.93 -23.22 -15.87
C GLY A 624 -20.18 -23.77 -17.09
N LEU A 625 -20.78 -23.63 -18.27
CA LEU A 625 -20.20 -24.12 -19.52
C LEU A 625 -19.58 -22.98 -20.32
N ALA A 626 -18.27 -23.02 -20.49
CA ALA A 626 -17.50 -22.02 -21.21
C ALA A 626 -17.62 -22.13 -22.73
N THR A 627 -17.44 -21.00 -23.43
CA THR A 627 -17.39 -20.94 -24.91
C THR A 627 -18.66 -21.46 -25.60
N VAL A 628 -19.81 -21.46 -24.90
CA VAL A 628 -21.10 -21.82 -25.48
C VAL A 628 -21.73 -20.59 -26.10
N SER A 629 -22.21 -20.71 -27.34
CA SER A 629 -22.86 -19.60 -28.03
C SER A 629 -24.31 -19.48 -27.62
N VAL A 630 -24.71 -18.28 -27.19
CA VAL A 630 -26.11 -17.90 -26.96
C VAL A 630 -26.53 -16.92 -28.05
N ARG A 631 -27.60 -17.27 -28.77
CA ARG A 631 -28.15 -16.49 -29.88
C ARG A 631 -29.43 -15.83 -29.42
N ILE A 632 -29.53 -14.52 -29.62
CA ILE A 632 -30.78 -13.79 -29.47
C ILE A 632 -31.41 -13.65 -30.85
N GLU A 633 -32.64 -14.12 -31.01
CA GLU A 633 -33.36 -14.13 -32.29
C GLU A 633 -34.82 -13.71 -32.17
N THR A 634 -35.42 -13.25 -33.26
CA THR A 634 -36.87 -13.03 -33.31
C THR A 634 -37.61 -14.37 -33.40
N PRO A 635 -38.92 -14.44 -33.08
CA PRO A 635 -39.72 -15.66 -33.28
C PRO A 635 -39.72 -16.20 -34.72
N GLU A 636 -39.39 -15.37 -35.71
CA GLU A 636 -39.25 -15.75 -37.12
C GLU A 636 -37.86 -16.34 -37.46
N GLY A 637 -36.95 -16.42 -36.47
CA GLY A 637 -35.60 -16.97 -36.62
C GLY A 637 -34.55 -15.97 -37.13
N GLN A 638 -34.84 -14.67 -37.11
CA GLN A 638 -33.85 -13.64 -37.45
C GLN A 638 -32.93 -13.39 -36.26
N THR A 639 -31.62 -13.57 -36.45
CA THR A 639 -30.62 -13.26 -35.41
C THR A 639 -30.53 -11.75 -35.16
N ILE A 640 -30.66 -11.37 -33.90
CA ILE A 640 -30.55 -10.01 -33.37
C ILE A 640 -29.14 -9.78 -32.84
N ALA A 641 -28.66 -10.71 -32.00
CA ALA A 641 -27.34 -10.66 -31.39
C ALA A 641 -26.81 -12.08 -31.11
N VAL A 642 -25.51 -12.22 -30.92
CA VAL A 642 -24.84 -13.46 -30.52
C VAL A 642 -23.82 -13.11 -29.46
N THR A 643 -23.76 -13.89 -28.39
CA THR A 643 -22.76 -13.78 -27.35
C THR A 643 -22.20 -15.16 -27.01
N MET A 644 -21.06 -15.20 -26.34
CA MET A 644 -20.42 -16.44 -25.87
C MET A 644 -20.31 -16.38 -24.35
N THR A 645 -20.39 -17.54 -23.72
CA THR A 645 -20.17 -17.64 -22.28
C THR A 645 -18.70 -17.53 -21.90
N ASP A 646 -18.43 -16.92 -20.74
CA ASP A 646 -17.12 -16.91 -20.08
C ASP A 646 -16.78 -18.28 -19.44
N ASP A 647 -15.63 -18.38 -18.78
CA ASP A 647 -15.16 -19.62 -18.12
C ASP A 647 -16.09 -20.12 -17.00
N LEU A 648 -16.96 -19.26 -16.46
CA LEU A 648 -17.94 -19.57 -15.44
C LEU A 648 -19.35 -19.77 -16.04
N GLY A 649 -19.48 -19.79 -17.37
CA GLY A 649 -20.76 -19.97 -18.04
C GLY A 649 -21.62 -18.71 -18.13
N ASN A 650 -21.15 -17.54 -17.67
CA ASN A 650 -21.93 -16.30 -17.71
C ASN A 650 -21.96 -15.71 -19.12
N TRP A 651 -23.08 -15.11 -19.49
CA TRP A 651 -23.21 -14.35 -20.72
C TRP A 651 -23.99 -13.06 -20.48
N SER A 652 -23.65 -12.02 -21.24
CA SER A 652 -24.43 -10.78 -21.32
C SER A 652 -24.41 -10.25 -22.76
N VAL A 653 -25.48 -9.58 -23.15
CA VAL A 653 -25.59 -8.95 -24.46
C VAL A 653 -26.55 -7.77 -24.43
N ASP A 654 -26.13 -6.66 -25.02
CA ASP A 654 -26.99 -5.53 -25.33
C ASP A 654 -27.60 -5.72 -26.72
N LEU A 655 -28.91 -5.50 -26.81
CA LEU A 655 -29.62 -5.55 -28.09
C LEU A 655 -29.51 -4.22 -28.85
N PRO A 656 -29.84 -4.19 -30.15
CA PRO A 656 -29.82 -2.96 -30.92
C PRO A 656 -30.67 -1.85 -30.26
N PRO A 657 -30.22 -0.59 -30.34
CA PRO A 657 -30.96 0.53 -29.77
C PRO A 657 -32.41 0.62 -30.28
N GLY A 658 -33.34 0.76 -29.34
CA GLY A 658 -34.77 0.87 -29.59
C GLY A 658 -35.45 -0.45 -29.91
N PHE A 659 -34.78 -1.60 -29.75
CA PHE A 659 -35.41 -2.90 -29.92
C PHE A 659 -36.56 -3.07 -28.91
N GLU A 660 -37.75 -3.37 -29.41
CA GLU A 660 -38.94 -3.64 -28.62
C GLU A 660 -39.70 -4.81 -29.25
N GLY A 661 -40.27 -5.69 -28.42
CA GLY A 661 -41.10 -6.81 -28.81
C GLY A 661 -40.47 -8.18 -28.49
N PRO A 662 -41.00 -9.26 -29.10
CA PRO A 662 -40.63 -10.60 -28.73
C PRO A 662 -39.22 -10.98 -29.19
N ALA A 663 -38.47 -11.64 -28.31
CA ALA A 663 -37.15 -12.18 -28.58
C ALA A 663 -37.00 -13.57 -27.95
N ILE A 664 -36.11 -14.39 -28.51
CA ILE A 664 -35.77 -15.71 -28.01
C ILE A 664 -34.28 -15.73 -27.68
N ALA A 665 -33.94 -16.04 -26.43
CA ALA A 665 -32.58 -16.38 -26.05
C ALA A 665 -32.40 -17.90 -26.21
N ARG A 666 -31.63 -18.32 -27.22
CA ARG A 666 -31.42 -19.71 -27.58
C ARG A 666 -29.96 -20.13 -27.41
N VAL A 667 -29.72 -21.23 -26.70
CA VAL A 667 -28.40 -21.86 -26.68
C VAL A 667 -28.15 -22.59 -27.99
N VAL A 668 -26.98 -22.40 -28.58
CA VAL A 668 -26.48 -23.24 -29.67
C VAL A 668 -25.89 -24.48 -29.02
N VAL A 669 -26.68 -25.55 -28.92
CA VAL A 669 -26.30 -26.79 -28.25
C VAL A 669 -25.03 -27.37 -28.89
N PRO A 670 -23.92 -27.52 -28.13
CA PRO A 670 -22.70 -28.16 -28.63
C PRO A 670 -22.92 -29.63 -29.02
N ASP A 671 -22.08 -30.15 -29.92
CA ASP A 671 -22.12 -31.55 -30.32
C ASP A 671 -21.95 -32.46 -29.09
N GLY A 672 -22.81 -33.48 -28.98
CA GLY A 672 -22.79 -34.42 -27.84
C GLY A 672 -23.48 -33.92 -26.57
N MET A 673 -24.14 -32.76 -26.61
CA MET A 673 -24.97 -32.23 -25.52
C MET A 673 -26.46 -32.17 -25.91
N LEU A 674 -27.32 -32.04 -24.91
CA LEU A 674 -28.76 -31.83 -25.04
C LEU A 674 -29.18 -30.66 -24.15
N ALA A 675 -30.05 -29.80 -24.66
CA ALA A 675 -30.77 -28.86 -23.81
C ALA A 675 -31.83 -29.60 -23.00
N ILE A 676 -31.90 -29.32 -21.70
CA ILE A 676 -32.75 -30.09 -20.78
C ILE A 676 -33.55 -29.22 -19.81
N SER A 677 -33.18 -27.96 -19.62
CA SER A 677 -33.85 -27.05 -18.68
C SER A 677 -33.58 -25.59 -19.05
N GLU A 678 -34.51 -24.71 -18.68
CA GLU A 678 -34.39 -23.26 -18.87
C GLU A 678 -35.04 -22.51 -17.70
N SER A 679 -34.60 -21.27 -17.45
CA SER A 679 -35.25 -20.39 -16.49
C SER A 679 -36.67 -20.03 -16.97
N THR A 680 -37.67 -20.38 -16.17
CA THR A 680 -39.10 -20.15 -16.50
C THR A 680 -39.76 -19.03 -15.68
N SER A 681 -39.03 -18.42 -14.74
CA SER A 681 -39.52 -17.35 -13.88
C SER A 681 -38.36 -16.48 -13.38
N GLY A 682 -38.66 -15.31 -12.81
CA GLY A 682 -37.64 -14.38 -12.29
C GLY A 682 -37.66 -12.99 -12.93
N SER A 683 -38.31 -12.84 -14.08
CA SER A 683 -38.55 -11.54 -14.72
C SER A 683 -39.95 -11.50 -15.35
N PRO A 684 -40.67 -10.36 -15.28
CA PRO A 684 -41.96 -10.21 -15.96
C PRO A 684 -41.84 -10.23 -17.50
N ALA A 685 -40.63 -10.07 -18.04
CA ALA A 685 -40.38 -10.17 -19.48
C ALA A 685 -40.38 -11.63 -19.99
N ILE A 686 -40.22 -12.62 -19.11
CA ILE A 686 -40.23 -14.04 -19.50
C ILE A 686 -41.66 -14.45 -19.85
N VAL A 687 -41.85 -14.91 -21.07
CA VAL A 687 -43.11 -15.46 -21.56
C VAL A 687 -43.05 -16.98 -21.44
N PRO A 688 -44.08 -17.64 -20.87
CA PRO A 688 -44.10 -19.09 -20.79
C PRO A 688 -43.95 -19.76 -22.17
N SER A 689 -42.89 -20.56 -22.33
CA SER A 689 -42.56 -21.34 -23.52
C SER A 689 -42.55 -22.85 -23.21
N PRO A 690 -42.56 -23.74 -24.22
CA PRO A 690 -42.28 -25.15 -24.01
C PRO A 690 -40.93 -25.32 -23.31
N PRO A 691 -40.85 -26.12 -22.24
CA PRO A 691 -39.57 -26.37 -21.56
C PRO A 691 -38.72 -27.37 -22.36
N ASN A 692 -37.41 -27.34 -22.10
CA ASN A 692 -36.39 -28.28 -22.54
C ASN A 692 -36.11 -28.22 -24.05
N ASP A 693 -36.21 -27.04 -24.66
CA ASP A 693 -35.93 -26.78 -26.08
C ASP A 693 -34.71 -25.86 -26.30
N GLY A 694 -34.00 -25.52 -25.22
CA GLY A 694 -32.85 -24.65 -25.20
C GLY A 694 -33.18 -23.18 -25.49
N ALA A 695 -34.44 -22.76 -25.31
CA ALA A 695 -34.88 -21.42 -25.64
C ALA A 695 -35.79 -20.78 -24.58
N ILE A 696 -35.48 -19.53 -24.24
CA ILE A 696 -36.31 -18.69 -23.38
C ILE A 696 -36.99 -17.63 -24.23
N LEU A 697 -38.33 -17.60 -24.22
CA LEU A 697 -39.11 -16.56 -24.89
C LEU A 697 -39.27 -15.34 -23.99
N LEU A 698 -39.02 -14.16 -24.57
CA LEU A 698 -39.03 -12.87 -23.88
C LEU A 698 -39.95 -11.89 -24.63
N ASP A 699 -40.60 -10.99 -23.91
CA ASP A 699 -41.27 -9.80 -24.44
C ASP A 699 -40.59 -8.56 -23.87
N LEU A 700 -39.81 -7.86 -24.70
CA LEU A 700 -38.89 -6.81 -24.26
C LEU A 700 -39.44 -5.43 -24.58
N ALA A 701 -39.47 -4.54 -23.59
CA ALA A 701 -39.51 -3.10 -23.79
C ALA A 701 -38.12 -2.56 -24.15
N SER A 702 -38.04 -1.39 -24.79
CA SER A 702 -36.77 -0.78 -25.26
C SER A 702 -35.72 -0.53 -24.17
N ASP A 703 -36.12 -0.49 -22.91
CA ASP A 703 -35.31 -0.25 -21.71
C ASP A 703 -35.23 -1.49 -20.78
N SER A 704 -35.63 -2.67 -21.26
CA SER A 704 -35.67 -3.88 -20.43
C SER A 704 -34.27 -4.32 -20.01
N ILE A 705 -34.06 -4.51 -18.71
CA ILE A 705 -32.88 -5.18 -18.14
C ILE A 705 -33.37 -6.51 -17.57
N VAL A 706 -32.97 -7.62 -18.21
CA VAL A 706 -33.39 -8.98 -17.83
C VAL A 706 -32.15 -9.80 -17.49
N SER A 707 -32.03 -10.20 -16.23
CA SER A 707 -30.92 -11.00 -15.72
C SER A 707 -31.38 -12.39 -15.26
N ASN A 708 -30.42 -13.24 -14.89
CA ASN A 708 -30.63 -14.59 -14.38
C ASN A 708 -31.31 -15.54 -15.38
N LEU A 709 -31.03 -15.37 -16.68
CA LEU A 709 -31.52 -16.26 -17.73
C LEU A 709 -30.65 -17.53 -17.82
N ALA A 710 -31.08 -18.61 -17.19
CA ALA A 710 -30.32 -19.86 -17.16
C ALA A 710 -30.77 -20.84 -18.26
N LEU A 711 -29.80 -21.46 -18.94
CA LEU A 711 -30.00 -22.50 -19.95
C LEU A 711 -29.18 -23.72 -19.56
N GLY A 712 -29.83 -24.84 -19.22
CA GLY A 712 -29.17 -26.06 -18.76
C GLY A 712 -28.96 -27.08 -19.88
N LEU A 713 -27.73 -27.62 -19.93
CA LEU A 713 -27.32 -28.66 -20.86
C LEU A 713 -26.81 -29.90 -20.13
N ILE A 714 -27.01 -31.07 -20.73
CA ILE A 714 -26.45 -32.35 -20.27
C ILE A 714 -25.76 -33.10 -21.42
N PRO A 715 -24.76 -33.94 -21.15
CA PRO A 715 -24.24 -34.87 -22.15
C PRO A 715 -25.33 -35.81 -22.69
N VAL A 716 -25.26 -36.15 -23.98
CA VAL A 716 -26.12 -37.18 -24.57
C VAL A 716 -25.74 -38.54 -23.96
N PRO A 717 -26.69 -39.33 -23.41
CA PRO A 717 -26.43 -40.70 -23.02
C PRO A 717 -25.96 -41.54 -24.22
N ARG A 718 -24.95 -42.38 -24.02
CA ARG A 718 -24.34 -43.15 -25.11
C ARG A 718 -24.39 -44.64 -24.83
N LEU A 719 -24.48 -45.41 -25.91
CA LEU A 719 -24.37 -46.86 -25.94
C LEU A 719 -23.25 -47.24 -26.91
N SER A 720 -22.50 -48.30 -26.62
CA SER A 720 -21.50 -48.86 -27.54
C SER A 720 -22.06 -49.07 -28.94
N GLU A 721 -21.23 -48.88 -29.96
CA GLU A 721 -21.55 -49.09 -31.38
C GLU A 721 -21.86 -50.57 -31.73
N ASP A 722 -22.33 -50.79 -32.97
CA ASP A 722 -22.68 -52.08 -33.55
C ASP A 722 -21.60 -53.17 -33.34
N SER A 723 -22.02 -54.35 -32.89
CA SER A 723 -21.11 -55.48 -32.69
C SER A 723 -21.43 -56.70 -33.55
N VAL A 724 -20.39 -57.35 -34.08
CA VAL A 724 -20.51 -58.58 -34.88
C VAL A 724 -19.67 -59.70 -34.26
N THR A 725 -20.26 -60.89 -34.12
CA THR A 725 -19.54 -62.07 -33.63
C THR A 725 -19.92 -63.34 -34.39
N TYR A 726 -19.10 -64.38 -34.28
CA TYR A 726 -19.27 -65.66 -34.94
C TYR A 726 -19.47 -66.77 -33.92
N THR A 727 -20.37 -67.71 -34.21
CA THR A 727 -20.60 -68.89 -33.37
C THR A 727 -20.99 -70.10 -34.19
N GLN A 728 -20.90 -71.29 -33.60
CA GLN A 728 -21.37 -72.50 -34.25
C GLN A 728 -22.86 -72.74 -33.95
N SER A 729 -23.54 -73.43 -34.85
CA SER A 729 -24.92 -73.88 -34.63
C SER A 729 -25.03 -74.68 -33.32
N GLY A 730 -25.92 -74.27 -32.42
CA GLY A 730 -26.12 -74.90 -31.12
C GLY A 730 -25.21 -74.38 -30.01
N GLN A 731 -24.41 -73.33 -30.27
CA GLN A 731 -23.55 -72.68 -29.30
C GLN A 731 -24.10 -71.32 -28.86
N ILE A 732 -23.44 -70.74 -27.85
CA ILE A 732 -23.73 -69.42 -27.31
C ILE A 732 -22.69 -68.44 -27.85
N ALA A 733 -23.14 -67.26 -28.25
CA ALA A 733 -22.30 -66.09 -28.46
C ALA A 733 -22.59 -65.05 -27.38
N VAL A 734 -21.57 -64.28 -26.99
CA VAL A 734 -21.70 -63.17 -26.05
C VAL A 734 -21.09 -61.93 -26.69
N LEU A 735 -21.83 -60.82 -26.68
CA LEU A 735 -21.38 -59.51 -27.14
C LEU A 735 -21.37 -58.56 -25.93
N LEU A 736 -20.35 -57.71 -25.84
CA LEU A 736 -20.17 -56.74 -24.76
C LEU A 736 -20.57 -55.36 -25.26
N HIS A 737 -21.33 -54.65 -24.43
CA HIS A 737 -21.75 -53.27 -24.65
C HIS A 737 -21.49 -52.45 -23.40
N ASP A 738 -21.26 -51.16 -23.59
CA ASP A 738 -21.15 -50.19 -22.51
C ASP A 738 -22.13 -49.04 -22.73
N TYR A 739 -22.90 -48.73 -21.70
CA TYR A 739 -23.74 -47.55 -21.63
C TYR A 739 -23.13 -46.55 -20.66
N VAL A 740 -23.16 -45.26 -21.01
CA VAL A 740 -22.79 -44.17 -20.10
C VAL A 740 -23.91 -43.15 -20.03
N ALA A 741 -24.35 -42.85 -18.80
CA ALA A 741 -25.39 -41.88 -18.53
C ALA A 741 -24.87 -40.44 -18.65
N GLY A 742 -25.68 -39.57 -19.26
CA GLY A 742 -25.37 -38.15 -19.36
C GLY A 742 -25.78 -37.34 -18.12
N SER A 743 -26.88 -37.72 -17.49
CA SER A 743 -27.46 -37.05 -16.32
C SER A 743 -28.28 -38.03 -15.50
N LYS A 744 -28.79 -37.55 -14.36
CA LYS A 744 -29.66 -38.29 -13.46
C LYS A 744 -30.94 -38.76 -14.13
N GLY A 745 -31.30 -40.02 -13.95
CA GLY A 745 -32.53 -40.58 -14.50
C GLY A 745 -32.62 -42.09 -14.38
N SER A 746 -33.39 -42.70 -15.27
CA SER A 746 -33.51 -44.15 -15.36
C SER A 746 -33.37 -44.68 -16.79
N VAL A 747 -32.48 -45.66 -16.98
CA VAL A 747 -32.25 -46.31 -18.28
C VAL A 747 -32.86 -47.70 -18.32
N THR A 748 -33.56 -48.00 -19.42
CA THR A 748 -34.11 -49.32 -19.73
C THR A 748 -33.44 -49.89 -20.97
N PHE A 749 -33.00 -51.15 -20.89
CA PHE A 749 -32.42 -51.86 -22.02
C PHE A 749 -33.43 -52.85 -22.63
N SER A 750 -33.58 -52.83 -23.95
CA SER A 750 -34.43 -53.74 -24.69
C SER A 750 -33.72 -54.34 -25.91
N VAL A 751 -34.14 -55.54 -26.29
CA VAL A 751 -33.78 -56.15 -27.58
C VAL A 751 -34.96 -55.98 -28.51
N GLU A 752 -34.74 -55.27 -29.60
CA GLU A 752 -35.74 -54.95 -30.61
C GLU A 752 -35.34 -55.50 -31.99
N ASP A 753 -36.27 -55.52 -32.93
CA ASP A 753 -36.04 -55.92 -34.33
C ASP A 753 -35.28 -57.26 -34.50
N LEU A 754 -35.52 -58.24 -33.62
CA LEU A 754 -34.87 -59.54 -33.67
C LEU A 754 -35.22 -60.29 -34.98
N SER A 755 -34.25 -60.33 -35.88
CA SER A 755 -34.29 -61.03 -37.16
C SER A 755 -33.60 -62.38 -37.04
N LEU A 756 -34.35 -63.45 -37.34
CA LEU A 756 -33.91 -64.84 -37.20
C LEU A 756 -33.93 -65.57 -38.56
N PRO A 757 -32.99 -66.51 -38.80
CA PRO A 757 -33.00 -67.35 -40.00
C PRO A 757 -34.25 -68.25 -40.14
N SER A 758 -34.82 -68.65 -39.00
CA SER A 758 -36.10 -69.36 -38.89
C SER A 758 -36.72 -69.11 -37.52
N GLU A 759 -38.02 -69.29 -37.37
CA GLU A 759 -38.70 -69.13 -36.06
C GLU A 759 -38.06 -70.03 -35.00
N GLY A 760 -37.74 -69.47 -33.83
CA GLY A 760 -37.07 -70.19 -32.73
C GLY A 760 -35.60 -70.56 -32.99
N ALA A 761 -34.98 -70.03 -34.05
CA ALA A 761 -33.57 -70.30 -34.39
C ALA A 761 -32.57 -69.82 -33.33
N ALA A 762 -32.89 -68.76 -32.59
CA ALA A 762 -32.06 -68.26 -31.52
C ALA A 762 -32.89 -67.48 -30.50
N SER A 763 -32.32 -67.24 -29.33
CA SER A 763 -32.83 -66.29 -28.35
C SER A 763 -31.72 -65.37 -27.86
N VAL A 764 -32.10 -64.13 -27.52
CA VAL A 764 -31.20 -63.10 -26.98
C VAL A 764 -31.67 -62.75 -25.57
N ALA A 765 -30.75 -62.68 -24.63
CA ALA A 765 -31.00 -62.21 -23.26
C ALA A 765 -29.88 -61.29 -22.82
N LEU A 766 -30.23 -60.21 -22.12
CA LEU A 766 -29.29 -59.20 -21.64
C LEU A 766 -28.90 -59.49 -20.19
N PHE A 767 -27.62 -59.33 -19.89
CA PHE A 767 -27.05 -59.52 -18.57
C PHE A 767 -26.24 -58.28 -18.18
N HIS A 768 -26.30 -57.91 -16.90
CA HIS A 768 -25.47 -56.87 -16.32
C HIS A 768 -24.14 -57.50 -15.89
N ASP A 769 -23.05 -56.88 -16.31
CA ASP A 769 -21.68 -57.22 -15.94
C ASP A 769 -21.21 -56.15 -14.93
N GLU A 770 -21.27 -56.48 -13.64
CA GLU A 770 -21.08 -55.52 -12.55
C GLU A 770 -19.65 -54.96 -12.47
N ASP A 771 -18.65 -55.73 -12.89
CA ASP A 771 -17.23 -55.34 -12.88
C ASP A 771 -16.64 -55.17 -14.29
N CYS A 772 -17.48 -55.25 -15.32
CA CYS A 772 -17.11 -55.11 -16.73
C CYS A 772 -16.01 -56.11 -17.15
N ASP A 773 -15.97 -57.30 -16.56
CA ASP A 773 -14.91 -58.30 -16.76
C ASP A 773 -15.22 -59.30 -17.89
N GLY A 774 -16.41 -59.20 -18.51
CA GLY A 774 -16.88 -60.07 -19.57
C GLY A 774 -17.59 -61.33 -19.07
N THR A 775 -17.84 -61.47 -17.78
CA THR A 775 -18.56 -62.61 -17.20
C THR A 775 -20.05 -62.32 -17.02
N LEU A 776 -20.88 -63.34 -17.25
CA LEU A 776 -22.33 -63.21 -17.16
C LEU A 776 -22.77 -63.02 -15.71
N GLY A 777 -23.19 -61.80 -15.36
CA GLY A 777 -23.80 -61.48 -14.07
C GLY A 777 -25.32 -61.70 -14.04
N ALA A 778 -26.06 -60.74 -13.50
CA ALA A 778 -27.51 -60.83 -13.33
C ALA A 778 -28.27 -60.54 -14.63
N VAL A 779 -29.43 -61.17 -14.83
CA VAL A 779 -30.30 -60.86 -15.99
C VAL A 779 -30.88 -59.45 -15.86
N ILE A 780 -30.77 -58.64 -16.90
CA ILE A 780 -31.41 -57.32 -16.97
C ILE A 780 -32.90 -57.51 -17.19
N SER A 781 -33.71 -57.07 -16.23
CA SER A 781 -35.17 -57.23 -16.24
C SER A 781 -35.94 -56.03 -15.69
N ALA A 782 -35.24 -55.00 -15.22
CA ALA A 782 -35.79 -53.76 -14.70
C ALA A 782 -34.90 -52.57 -15.13
N PRO A 783 -35.44 -51.34 -15.11
CA PRO A 783 -34.63 -50.14 -15.34
C PRO A 783 -33.56 -49.96 -14.27
N PHE A 784 -32.44 -49.33 -14.65
CA PHE A 784 -31.39 -48.89 -13.73
C PHE A 784 -31.60 -47.41 -13.42
N ALA A 785 -31.46 -47.03 -12.15
CA ALA A 785 -31.26 -45.63 -11.80
C ALA A 785 -29.81 -45.27 -12.11
N VAL A 786 -29.59 -44.09 -12.67
CA VAL A 786 -28.27 -43.60 -13.07
C VAL A 786 -28.09 -42.16 -12.65
N GLU A 787 -26.86 -41.80 -12.31
CA GLU A 787 -26.37 -40.42 -12.16
C GLU A 787 -25.46 -40.05 -13.35
N THR A 788 -25.05 -38.78 -13.43
CA THR A 788 -24.16 -38.32 -14.50
C THR A 788 -22.84 -39.09 -14.49
N GLY A 789 -22.42 -39.59 -15.66
CA GLY A 789 -21.18 -40.35 -15.83
C GLY A 789 -21.26 -41.83 -15.44
N ASP A 790 -22.38 -42.31 -14.88
CA ASP A 790 -22.53 -43.73 -14.52
C ASP A 790 -22.37 -44.63 -15.73
N ARG A 791 -21.62 -45.72 -15.55
CA ARG A 791 -21.34 -46.71 -16.59
C ARG A 791 -22.03 -48.03 -16.27
N ILE A 792 -22.74 -48.58 -17.25
CA ILE A 792 -23.40 -49.89 -17.16
C ILE A 792 -22.84 -50.80 -18.26
N CYS A 793 -22.19 -51.90 -17.86
CA CYS A 793 -21.67 -52.90 -18.79
C CYS A 793 -22.71 -54.00 -19.02
N ILE A 794 -23.01 -54.27 -20.29
CA ILE A 794 -24.12 -55.13 -20.71
C ILE A 794 -23.56 -56.25 -21.57
N LEU A 795 -23.96 -57.47 -21.27
CA LEU A 795 -23.63 -58.66 -22.06
C LEU A 795 -24.89 -59.15 -22.77
N SER A 796 -24.87 -59.11 -24.10
CA SER A 796 -25.91 -59.74 -24.92
C SER A 796 -25.55 -61.21 -25.16
N ARG A 797 -26.30 -62.11 -24.53
CA ARG A 797 -26.11 -63.56 -24.65
C ARG A 797 -27.06 -64.13 -25.71
N VAL A 798 -26.51 -64.54 -26.84
CA VAL A 798 -27.25 -65.10 -27.98
C VAL A 798 -27.10 -66.62 -28.00
N ALA A 799 -28.17 -67.34 -27.70
CA ALA A 799 -28.21 -68.81 -27.74
C ALA A 799 -28.77 -69.29 -29.08
N THR A 800 -27.97 -69.99 -29.88
CA THR A 800 -28.35 -70.45 -31.22
C THR A 800 -28.87 -71.90 -31.20
N GLY A 801 -29.81 -72.21 -32.09
CA GLY A 801 -30.40 -73.53 -32.24
C GLY A 801 -29.46 -74.49 -32.98
N SER A 802 -29.59 -75.79 -32.68
CA SER A 802 -28.86 -76.84 -33.38
C SER A 802 -29.53 -77.17 -34.71
N GLY A 803 -28.97 -76.71 -35.82
CA GLY A 803 -29.47 -76.94 -37.18
C GLY A 803 -29.32 -75.75 -38.13
N LEU A 804 -28.68 -74.66 -37.70
CA LEU A 804 -28.47 -73.49 -38.55
C LEU A 804 -27.35 -73.72 -39.58
N PRO A 805 -27.55 -73.37 -40.86
CA PRO A 805 -26.51 -73.51 -41.88
C PRO A 805 -25.40 -72.47 -41.70
N ASP A 806 -24.19 -72.79 -42.16
CA ASP A 806 -23.07 -71.86 -42.27
C ASP A 806 -23.48 -70.63 -43.11
N GLY A 807 -23.17 -69.43 -42.62
CA GLY A 807 -23.59 -68.14 -43.18
C GLY A 807 -24.95 -67.61 -42.70
N ALA A 808 -25.75 -68.37 -41.94
CA ALA A 808 -26.97 -67.84 -41.33
C ALA A 808 -26.64 -66.75 -40.30
N ALA A 809 -27.51 -65.74 -40.13
CA ALA A 809 -27.26 -64.65 -39.19
C ALA A 809 -28.47 -64.38 -38.29
N VAL A 810 -28.20 -64.09 -37.01
CA VAL A 810 -29.13 -63.51 -36.06
C VAL A 810 -28.78 -62.03 -35.95
N THR A 811 -29.75 -61.14 -36.11
CA THR A 811 -29.53 -59.69 -36.02
C THR A 811 -30.57 -59.08 -35.11
N TYR A 812 -30.19 -58.15 -34.24
CA TYR A 812 -31.12 -57.46 -33.34
C TYR A 812 -30.62 -56.06 -33.02
N ARG A 813 -31.52 -55.16 -32.64
CA ARG A 813 -31.16 -53.84 -32.11
C ARG A 813 -31.12 -53.90 -30.59
N LEU A 814 -30.00 -53.51 -29.99
CA LEU A 814 -29.95 -53.22 -28.56
C LEU A 814 -30.31 -51.75 -28.37
N THR A 815 -31.36 -51.50 -27.60
CA THR A 815 -31.84 -50.14 -27.36
C THR A 815 -31.66 -49.81 -25.88
N ALA A 816 -31.07 -48.66 -25.58
CA ALA A 816 -31.01 -48.03 -24.27
C ALA A 816 -31.92 -46.80 -24.29
N THR A 817 -33.03 -46.85 -23.57
CA THR A 817 -33.96 -45.71 -23.42
C THR A 817 -33.78 -45.09 -22.04
N THR A 818 -33.31 -43.85 -22.01
CA THR A 818 -33.06 -43.09 -20.78
C THR A 818 -34.16 -42.07 -20.59
N ALA A 819 -34.91 -42.19 -19.50
CA ALA A 819 -35.84 -41.18 -19.03
C ALA A 819 -35.15 -40.33 -17.96
N PHE A 820 -35.15 -39.01 -18.13
CA PHE A 820 -34.51 -38.10 -17.18
C PHE A 820 -35.46 -37.77 -16.02
N ASP A 821 -34.91 -37.61 -14.82
CA ASP A 821 -35.69 -37.25 -13.64
C ASP A 821 -36.20 -35.81 -13.74
N ASP A 822 -37.36 -35.52 -13.11
CA ASP A 822 -37.97 -34.18 -12.98
C ASP A 822 -38.32 -33.44 -14.29
N VAL A 823 -37.97 -34.01 -15.46
CA VAL A 823 -38.36 -33.54 -16.79
C VAL A 823 -39.03 -34.63 -17.61
N SER A 824 -39.95 -34.27 -18.50
CA SER A 824 -40.61 -35.21 -19.41
C SER A 824 -39.79 -35.42 -20.70
N ALA A 825 -38.49 -35.70 -20.55
CA ALA A 825 -37.56 -35.93 -21.65
C ALA A 825 -37.02 -37.36 -21.64
N THR A 826 -36.96 -37.98 -22.83
CA THR A 826 -36.41 -39.33 -23.02
C THR A 826 -35.47 -39.35 -24.21
N VAL A 827 -34.32 -40.00 -24.07
CA VAL A 827 -33.35 -40.19 -25.15
C VAL A 827 -33.15 -41.67 -25.38
N GLN A 828 -33.06 -42.05 -26.65
CA GLN A 828 -32.78 -43.41 -27.07
C GLN A 828 -31.41 -43.45 -27.72
N ALA A 829 -30.54 -44.34 -27.21
CA ALA A 829 -29.31 -44.75 -27.87
C ALA A 829 -29.48 -46.20 -28.34
N ASP A 830 -29.07 -46.50 -29.57
CA ASP A 830 -29.21 -47.84 -30.13
C ASP A 830 -27.97 -48.30 -30.90
N ASN A 831 -27.80 -49.63 -30.96
CA ASN A 831 -26.86 -50.29 -31.85
C ASN A 831 -27.51 -51.52 -32.49
N THR A 832 -26.95 -51.98 -33.61
CA THR A 832 -27.38 -53.15 -34.35
C THR A 832 -26.33 -54.25 -34.28
N ASP A 833 -26.67 -55.33 -33.58
CA ASP A 833 -25.78 -56.46 -33.38
C ASP A 833 -26.07 -57.61 -34.33
N ARG A 834 -25.02 -58.36 -34.67
CA ARG A 834 -25.12 -59.50 -35.58
C ARG A 834 -24.27 -60.69 -35.16
N VAL A 835 -24.91 -61.85 -35.01
CA VAL A 835 -24.27 -63.16 -34.78
C VAL A 835 -24.33 -64.01 -36.03
N ILE A 836 -23.19 -64.43 -36.58
CA ILE A 836 -23.11 -65.25 -37.80
C ILE A 836 -22.80 -66.69 -37.43
N ILE A 837 -23.56 -67.63 -37.99
CA ILE A 837 -23.37 -69.08 -37.83
C ILE A 837 -22.28 -69.54 -38.77
N GLY A 838 -21.19 -70.08 -38.23
CA GLY A 838 -20.19 -70.74 -39.04
C GLY A 838 -18.83 -70.94 -38.36
N SER A 839 -17.93 -71.61 -39.07
CA SER A 839 -16.52 -71.74 -38.66
C SER A 839 -15.58 -70.73 -39.34
N GLY A 840 -16.14 -69.86 -40.17
CA GLY A 840 -15.40 -68.76 -40.79
C GLY A 840 -15.14 -67.68 -39.76
N GLY A 841 -13.89 -67.59 -39.29
CA GLY A 841 -13.42 -66.36 -38.65
C GLY A 841 -13.64 -65.16 -39.57
N GLY A 842 -13.68 -63.99 -38.94
CA GLY A 842 -13.68 -62.70 -39.60
C GLY A 842 -12.56 -61.85 -39.01
N ILE A 843 -12.78 -60.54 -38.98
CA ILE A 843 -11.91 -59.65 -38.23
C ILE A 843 -12.22 -59.81 -36.74
N ILE A 844 -11.27 -60.32 -35.97
CA ILE A 844 -11.26 -60.18 -34.50
C ILE A 844 -10.55 -58.87 -34.19
N VAL A 845 -11.13 -58.11 -33.26
CA VAL A 845 -10.57 -56.85 -32.77
C VAL A 845 -10.23 -57.02 -31.29
N GLU A 846 -9.04 -56.59 -30.90
CA GLU A 846 -8.56 -56.54 -29.53
C GLU A 846 -8.11 -55.10 -29.24
N LYS A 847 -8.68 -54.48 -28.20
CA LYS A 847 -8.26 -53.16 -27.74
C LYS A 847 -7.55 -53.28 -26.40
N THR A 848 -6.46 -52.55 -26.27
CA THR A 848 -5.63 -52.47 -25.07
C THR A 848 -5.21 -51.03 -24.81
N VAL A 849 -4.87 -50.72 -23.58
CA VAL A 849 -4.46 -49.40 -23.11
C VAL A 849 -3.21 -49.50 -22.24
N GLU A 850 -2.30 -48.56 -22.44
CA GLU A 850 -1.07 -48.40 -21.67
C GLU A 850 -0.98 -46.96 -21.16
N ASN A 851 -0.76 -46.75 -19.86
CA ASN A 851 -0.46 -45.42 -19.35
C ASN A 851 1.03 -45.12 -19.59
N LEU A 852 1.30 -44.24 -20.55
CA LEU A 852 2.67 -43.88 -20.95
C LEU A 852 3.36 -43.04 -19.87
N THR A 853 2.62 -42.19 -19.17
CA THR A 853 3.17 -41.36 -18.08
C THR A 853 3.63 -42.22 -16.90
N ARG A 854 2.88 -43.28 -16.59
CA ARG A 854 3.13 -44.15 -15.43
C ARG A 854 3.81 -45.48 -15.76
N MET A 855 4.03 -45.77 -17.04
CA MET A 855 4.69 -46.99 -17.53
C MET A 855 4.06 -48.28 -16.98
N THR A 856 2.72 -48.32 -16.92
CA THR A 856 1.98 -49.42 -16.29
C THR A 856 1.94 -50.70 -17.12
N GLY A 857 2.45 -50.66 -18.36
CA GLY A 857 2.38 -51.75 -19.32
C GLY A 857 1.03 -51.84 -20.02
N GLU A 858 0.97 -52.65 -21.06
CA GLU A 858 -0.20 -52.82 -21.92
C GLU A 858 -1.17 -53.87 -21.35
N THR A 859 -2.42 -53.45 -21.12
CA THR A 859 -3.49 -54.26 -20.52
C THR A 859 -4.85 -53.91 -21.15
N HIS A 860 -5.94 -54.65 -20.87
CA HIS A 860 -7.29 -54.30 -21.32
C HIS A 860 -7.94 -53.17 -20.51
N SER A 861 -7.44 -52.92 -19.31
CA SER A 861 -7.83 -51.82 -18.43
C SER A 861 -6.58 -51.26 -17.73
N ASN A 862 -6.54 -49.95 -17.52
CA ASN A 862 -5.40 -49.28 -16.92
C ASN A 862 -5.87 -48.13 -16.02
N SER A 863 -5.01 -47.67 -15.11
CA SER A 863 -5.29 -46.54 -14.23
C SER A 863 -4.59 -45.27 -14.74
N GLY A 864 -5.21 -44.12 -14.48
CA GLY A 864 -4.69 -42.80 -14.86
C GLY A 864 -5.19 -41.71 -13.91
N GLY A 865 -4.51 -40.57 -13.89
CA GLY A 865 -4.91 -39.36 -13.17
C GLY A 865 -4.75 -38.12 -14.06
N PRO A 866 -5.16 -36.94 -13.58
CA PRO A 866 -5.11 -35.70 -14.37
C PRO A 866 -3.75 -35.49 -15.04
N ALA A 867 -3.77 -35.06 -16.30
CA ALA A 867 -2.62 -34.87 -17.19
C ALA A 867 -1.81 -36.12 -17.59
N ASP A 868 -2.22 -37.34 -17.19
CA ASP A 868 -1.57 -38.56 -17.71
C ASP A 868 -1.87 -38.76 -19.21
N ILE A 869 -0.92 -39.35 -19.92
CA ILE A 869 -1.05 -39.70 -21.35
C ILE A 869 -1.29 -41.20 -21.47
N LEU A 870 -2.40 -41.57 -22.10
CA LEU A 870 -2.80 -42.95 -22.36
C LEU A 870 -2.59 -43.29 -23.83
N LEU A 871 -2.02 -44.47 -24.11
CA LEU A 871 -1.88 -45.03 -25.46
C LEU A 871 -2.86 -46.19 -25.64
N TYR A 872 -3.78 -46.03 -26.59
CA TYR A 872 -4.70 -47.06 -27.00
C TYR A 872 -4.17 -47.79 -28.23
N ARG A 873 -4.22 -49.13 -28.21
CA ARG A 873 -3.88 -49.99 -29.35
C ARG A 873 -5.07 -50.86 -29.71
N ILE A 874 -5.52 -50.76 -30.96
CA ILE A 874 -6.58 -51.56 -31.55
C ILE A 874 -5.93 -52.54 -32.53
N ARG A 875 -5.83 -53.80 -32.13
CA ARG A 875 -5.30 -54.89 -32.95
C ARG A 875 -6.43 -55.57 -33.68
N ILE A 876 -6.29 -55.71 -34.99
CA ILE A 876 -7.20 -56.51 -35.80
C ILE A 876 -6.49 -57.73 -36.35
N VAL A 877 -7.20 -58.86 -36.42
CA VAL A 877 -6.72 -60.11 -37.02
C VAL A 877 -7.84 -60.70 -37.87
N ASN A 878 -7.59 -60.92 -39.17
CA ASN A 878 -8.49 -61.77 -39.95
C ASN A 878 -8.23 -63.24 -39.58
N THR A 879 -9.05 -63.80 -38.70
CA THR A 879 -8.99 -65.22 -38.30
C THR A 879 -9.79 -66.12 -39.24
N GLY A 880 -10.40 -65.54 -40.26
CA GLY A 880 -11.15 -66.24 -41.30
C GLY A 880 -10.31 -67.05 -42.26
N ILE A 881 -11.02 -67.79 -43.09
CA ILE A 881 -10.46 -68.54 -44.22
C ILE A 881 -10.70 -67.81 -45.57
N GLU A 882 -11.43 -66.70 -45.56
CA GLU A 882 -11.73 -65.85 -46.73
C GLU A 882 -11.27 -64.40 -46.52
N PRO A 883 -10.97 -63.64 -47.60
CA PRO A 883 -10.68 -62.21 -47.50
C PRO A 883 -11.91 -61.37 -47.09
N VAL A 884 -11.70 -60.32 -46.28
CA VAL A 884 -12.75 -59.37 -45.84
C VAL A 884 -12.57 -58.02 -46.53
N ARG A 885 -13.66 -57.45 -47.07
CA ARG A 885 -13.70 -56.14 -47.75
C ARG A 885 -14.48 -55.11 -46.92
N GLY A 886 -14.20 -53.83 -47.16
CA GLY A 886 -14.97 -52.73 -46.56
C GLY A 886 -14.80 -52.62 -45.05
N VAL A 887 -13.60 -52.93 -44.55
CA VAL A 887 -13.30 -52.84 -43.12
C VAL A 887 -13.24 -51.38 -42.70
N GLN A 888 -14.00 -51.02 -41.68
CA GLN A 888 -13.95 -49.72 -41.02
C GLN A 888 -13.72 -49.95 -39.52
N ILE A 889 -12.94 -49.10 -38.89
CA ILE A 889 -12.62 -49.17 -37.47
C ILE A 889 -13.06 -47.88 -36.83
N HIS A 890 -14.03 -47.97 -35.91
CA HIS A 890 -14.55 -46.84 -35.17
C HIS A 890 -14.07 -46.91 -33.73
N ASP A 891 -13.68 -45.77 -33.19
CA ASP A 891 -13.35 -45.56 -31.79
C ASP A 891 -13.67 -44.11 -31.40
N HIS A 892 -13.52 -43.73 -30.14
CA HIS A 892 -13.71 -42.36 -29.66
C HIS A 892 -12.61 -41.99 -28.66
N THR A 893 -12.37 -40.70 -28.47
CA THR A 893 -11.62 -40.25 -27.29
C THR A 893 -12.43 -40.59 -26.03
N PRO A 894 -11.87 -41.33 -25.05
CA PRO A 894 -12.54 -41.62 -23.80
C PRO A 894 -12.99 -40.36 -23.04
N PRO A 895 -14.00 -40.45 -22.15
CA PRO A 895 -14.40 -39.35 -21.28
C PRO A 895 -13.24 -38.75 -20.51
N TYR A 896 -13.30 -37.44 -20.28
CA TYR A 896 -12.25 -36.69 -19.57
C TYR A 896 -10.88 -36.84 -20.23
N THR A 897 -10.85 -37.12 -21.54
CA THR A 897 -9.61 -37.17 -22.29
C THR A 897 -9.76 -36.51 -23.66
N SER A 898 -8.69 -35.86 -24.09
CA SER A 898 -8.56 -35.24 -25.40
C SER A 898 -7.33 -35.77 -26.14
N LEU A 899 -7.31 -35.75 -27.48
CA LEU A 899 -6.15 -36.25 -28.23
C LEU A 899 -4.87 -35.47 -27.84
N ASP A 900 -3.77 -36.20 -27.59
CA ASP A 900 -2.43 -35.63 -27.31
C ASP A 900 -1.56 -35.56 -28.59
N GLY A 901 -2.20 -35.64 -29.76
CA GLY A 901 -1.56 -35.51 -31.08
C GLY A 901 -0.96 -36.79 -31.66
N GLY A 902 -0.95 -37.91 -30.93
CA GLY A 902 -0.54 -39.21 -31.47
C GLY A 902 -1.72 -39.98 -32.05
N ILE A 903 -1.79 -40.18 -33.37
CA ILE A 903 -2.79 -41.06 -34.01
C ILE A 903 -2.25 -41.70 -35.30
N THR A 904 -2.60 -42.95 -35.58
CA THR A 904 -2.28 -43.60 -36.85
C THR A 904 -3.01 -42.88 -37.99
N GLN A 905 -2.28 -42.27 -38.92
CA GLN A 905 -2.89 -41.58 -40.07
C GLN A 905 -3.15 -42.53 -41.25
N THR A 906 -2.20 -43.43 -41.53
CA THR A 906 -2.31 -44.40 -42.62
C THR A 906 -1.58 -45.69 -42.24
N LEU A 907 -2.16 -46.83 -42.56
CA LEU A 907 -1.63 -48.16 -42.25
C LEU A 907 -1.86 -49.12 -43.42
N THR A 908 -0.82 -49.85 -43.85
CA THR A 908 -0.95 -50.89 -44.87
C THR A 908 -1.03 -52.28 -44.23
N ILE A 909 -2.03 -53.05 -44.62
CA ILE A 909 -2.25 -54.44 -44.19
C ILE A 909 -1.93 -55.38 -45.36
N GLY A 910 -0.93 -56.24 -45.18
CA GLY A 910 -0.51 -57.20 -46.22
C GLY A 910 -0.07 -56.51 -47.52
N SER A 911 -0.36 -57.14 -48.67
CA SER A 911 0.13 -56.70 -49.99
C SER A 911 -0.87 -55.88 -50.81
N GLY A 912 -1.89 -55.26 -50.21
CA GLY A 912 -2.87 -54.50 -50.99
C GLY A 912 -4.04 -53.85 -50.26
N THR A 913 -4.05 -53.79 -48.92
CA THR A 913 -5.09 -53.08 -48.17
C THR A 913 -4.49 -51.86 -47.47
N GLU A 914 -5.03 -50.68 -47.74
CA GLU A 914 -4.60 -49.41 -47.13
C GLU A 914 -5.73 -48.84 -46.30
N CYS A 915 -5.46 -48.59 -45.02
CA CYS A 915 -6.38 -48.01 -44.06
C CYS A 915 -5.97 -46.57 -43.75
N THR A 916 -6.87 -45.61 -43.96
CA THR A 916 -6.63 -44.17 -43.73
C THR A 916 -7.58 -43.62 -42.67
N LEU A 917 -7.09 -42.70 -41.84
CA LEU A 917 -7.94 -41.95 -40.92
C LEU A 917 -8.95 -41.10 -41.73
N ALA A 918 -10.23 -41.31 -41.46
CA ALA A 918 -11.36 -40.65 -42.10
C ALA A 918 -12.13 -39.73 -41.14
N LEU A 919 -11.94 -39.89 -39.82
CA LEU A 919 -12.45 -38.97 -38.80
C LEU A 919 -11.48 -38.95 -37.60
N PRO A 920 -11.11 -37.79 -37.05
CA PRO A 920 -11.34 -36.46 -37.62
C PRO A 920 -10.56 -36.25 -38.93
N ASP A 921 -11.05 -35.35 -39.79
CA ASP A 921 -10.36 -34.95 -41.03
C ASP A 921 -8.96 -34.39 -40.74
N THR A 922 -8.75 -33.83 -39.54
CA THR A 922 -7.45 -33.39 -39.05
C THR A 922 -7.35 -33.71 -37.57
N ALA A 923 -6.35 -34.51 -37.19
CA ALA A 923 -6.13 -34.87 -35.79
C ALA A 923 -5.30 -33.79 -35.08
N THR A 924 -5.97 -32.91 -34.35
CA THR A 924 -5.34 -31.85 -33.54
C THR A 924 -5.26 -32.26 -32.07
N VAL A 925 -4.27 -31.71 -31.36
CA VAL A 925 -4.22 -31.79 -29.89
C VAL A 925 -5.49 -31.13 -29.33
N GLY A 926 -6.08 -31.73 -28.30
CA GLY A 926 -7.33 -31.24 -27.69
C GLY A 926 -8.62 -31.73 -28.36
N TYR A 927 -8.53 -32.48 -29.47
CA TYR A 927 -9.73 -33.03 -30.12
C TYR A 927 -10.46 -34.01 -29.18
N VAL A 928 -11.76 -33.83 -29.05
CA VAL A 928 -12.69 -34.74 -28.36
C VAL A 928 -13.75 -35.16 -29.37
N GLY A 929 -13.93 -36.47 -29.57
CA GLY A 929 -14.93 -36.98 -30.50
C GLY A 929 -14.58 -38.33 -31.11
N GLY A 930 -15.24 -38.63 -32.23
CA GLY A 930 -15.13 -39.89 -32.95
C GLY A 930 -13.86 -40.03 -33.76
N ILE A 931 -13.35 -41.25 -33.84
CA ILE A 931 -12.17 -41.67 -34.55
C ILE A 931 -12.57 -42.78 -35.52
N ARG A 932 -12.28 -42.61 -36.81
CA ARG A 932 -12.59 -43.62 -37.83
C ARG A 932 -11.44 -43.87 -38.77
N TRP A 933 -11.09 -45.14 -38.99
CA TRP A 933 -10.26 -45.57 -40.10
C TRP A 933 -11.06 -46.32 -41.16
N GLU A 934 -10.81 -46.04 -42.43
CA GLU A 934 -11.42 -46.73 -43.57
C GLU A 934 -10.36 -47.51 -44.35
N CYS A 935 -10.56 -48.82 -44.48
CA CYS A 935 -9.65 -49.71 -45.21
C CYS A 935 -10.12 -49.96 -46.64
N THR A 936 -9.32 -49.54 -47.61
CA THR A 936 -9.51 -49.81 -49.04
C THR A 936 -8.74 -51.08 -49.44
N GLY A 937 -9.44 -52.11 -49.92
CA GLY A 937 -8.84 -53.39 -50.32
C GLY A 937 -9.48 -54.62 -49.68
N GLU A 938 -8.74 -55.73 -49.66
CA GLU A 938 -9.11 -57.02 -49.06
C GLU A 938 -8.16 -57.40 -47.92
N VAL A 939 -8.66 -57.47 -46.69
CA VAL A 939 -7.89 -58.00 -45.56
C VAL A 939 -7.85 -59.52 -45.68
N LEU A 940 -6.70 -60.07 -46.07
CA LEU A 940 -6.51 -61.52 -46.33
C LEU A 940 -6.53 -62.35 -45.02
N PRO A 941 -6.91 -63.64 -45.08
CA PRO A 941 -6.77 -64.59 -43.97
C PRO A 941 -5.40 -64.55 -43.30
N GLY A 942 -5.39 -64.51 -41.96
CA GLY A 942 -4.18 -64.44 -41.13
C GLY A 942 -3.50 -63.07 -41.06
N SER A 943 -4.02 -62.05 -41.76
CA SER A 943 -3.47 -60.69 -41.70
C SER A 943 -3.74 -60.05 -40.35
N THR A 944 -2.75 -59.37 -39.78
CA THR A 944 -2.87 -58.59 -38.55
C THR A 944 -2.54 -57.12 -38.79
N ALA A 945 -3.15 -56.23 -38.03
CA ALA A 945 -2.83 -54.79 -38.07
C ALA A 945 -3.06 -54.16 -36.69
N THR A 946 -2.39 -53.04 -36.40
CA THR A 946 -2.53 -52.33 -35.12
C THR A 946 -2.68 -50.84 -35.38
N PHE A 947 -3.78 -50.27 -34.89
CA PHE A 947 -4.09 -48.85 -34.94
C PHE A 947 -3.85 -48.26 -33.56
N GLU A 948 -3.24 -47.07 -33.49
CA GLU A 948 -2.86 -46.44 -32.25
C GLU A 948 -3.39 -45.00 -32.18
N PHE A 949 -3.85 -44.59 -31.00
CA PHE A 949 -4.08 -43.19 -30.69
C PHE A 949 -3.75 -42.87 -29.23
N ARG A 950 -3.38 -41.61 -28.95
CA ARG A 950 -2.99 -41.11 -27.64
C ARG A 950 -3.95 -40.06 -27.16
N THR A 951 -4.37 -40.18 -25.90
CA THR A 951 -5.16 -39.15 -25.23
C THR A 951 -4.49 -38.70 -23.96
N ARG A 952 -4.74 -37.44 -23.58
CA ARG A 952 -4.37 -36.84 -22.30
C ARG A 952 -5.61 -36.80 -21.42
N ILE A 953 -5.49 -37.16 -20.15
CA ILE A 953 -6.55 -36.96 -19.16
C ILE A 953 -6.64 -35.47 -18.85
N ASP A 954 -7.81 -34.88 -19.04
CA ASP A 954 -8.06 -33.46 -18.80
C ASP A 954 -7.87 -33.12 -17.30
N GLU A 955 -7.50 -31.87 -16.98
CA GLU A 955 -7.08 -31.45 -15.63
C GLU A 955 -8.22 -31.37 -14.60
#